data_AF-A0A939HDA5-F1
#
_entry.id   AF-A0A939HDA5-F1
#
_cell.length_a   1.000
_cell.length_b   1.000
_cell.length_c   1.000
_cell.angle_alpha   90.00
_cell.angle_beta   90.00
_cell.angle_gamma   90.00
#
_symmetry.space_group_name_H-M   'P 1'
#
loop_
_entity.id
_entity.type
_entity.pdbx_description
1 polymer ?
#
loop_
_entity_poly.entity_id
_entity_poly.type
_entity_poly.pdbx_seq_one_letter_code
_entity_poly.pdbx_strand_id
1 'polypeptide(L)'
;MRIALAGNPNSGKTTLFNTITGKIEHVGNWPGVTVAKKEGDVKKVLLKENSENMRVVDLPGAYSISPFTSEESITRSFVVEERPDVIINIVDATNLSRGLMFTTQLIEIGIPVVVALNKSDLLEKKGIRIDTEKLSRKLKCPVVRTSSIQNKGLKELLSTASAARHKGQETPWNDDSAAEEETEESLEKRRFQYVEALLDDVESREVESRRQNRSDALDRIIAHRYFGIPIFAVVMYAVFSLSQSTLGPMLADLFVGWIDGLYALVEGMLGDSVSPILHTLLLDGIIGGVGAVVGFLPLIMVLFFLLALLEDCGYMARVAVVMDRYLKKVGLSGKSIIPMVIGTGCAIPGIMATRTIRDERERRTTAMLTPFMPCGAKLPVIALFSGVFFGNSAWVGTAMYFVAIGIIILGALIVKRITRDSGRASYFIMELPEYRVPSVKRALVSMVSRGKAFVIKAATIILLCNAIIHIMQSFTWNLQLVEEGMEASSILASIAHPFSILLIPLGFGTWQLAAAAVTGFIAKENVVGTLAVVYGITNFINTEELVLVSGAASIAQIMGLTSVSALAYLMFNLFTPPCFAAIGAMNAEMESRKWLWAGIGFQLGMGYTVSFFVYQIGSFMTTGSVGEGFLPGLSAVSLLIGVVIYLMYGRERSDLKNLKESA
;
A
#
# COMPACT_ATOMS: atom_id res chain seq x y z
N MET A 1 26.69 -32.90 3.08
CA MET A 1 25.22 -32.99 3.20
C MET A 1 24.59 -31.59 3.14
N ARG A 2 23.52 -31.41 2.37
CA ARG A 2 22.80 -30.13 2.21
C ARG A 2 21.44 -30.17 2.87
N ILE A 3 21.21 -29.24 3.80
CA ILE A 3 20.00 -29.16 4.61
C ILE A 3 19.24 -27.89 4.23
N ALA A 4 17.94 -28.02 3.94
CA ALA A 4 17.07 -26.87 3.78
C ALA A 4 16.34 -26.57 5.09
N LEU A 5 16.43 -25.34 5.59
CA LEU A 5 15.55 -24.87 6.67
C LEU A 5 14.29 -24.26 6.06
N ALA A 6 13.18 -24.95 6.25
CA ALA A 6 11.85 -24.46 5.88
C ALA A 6 11.06 -24.12 7.14
N GLY A 7 10.08 -23.23 7.03
CA GLY A 7 9.14 -22.96 8.11
C GLY A 7 8.38 -21.66 7.91
N ASN A 8 7.31 -21.48 8.69
CA ASN A 8 6.51 -20.27 8.59
C ASN A 8 7.30 -19.04 9.05
N PRO A 9 6.92 -17.83 8.58
CA PRO A 9 7.39 -16.58 9.17
C PRO A 9 7.21 -16.58 10.70
N ASN A 10 8.18 -16.02 11.43
CA ASN A 10 8.19 -15.93 12.89
C ASN A 10 8.22 -17.25 13.67
N SER A 11 8.43 -18.40 13.02
CA SER A 11 8.65 -19.72 13.67
C SER A 11 9.97 -19.82 14.45
N GLY A 12 10.84 -18.81 14.36
CA GLY A 12 12.18 -18.81 14.95
C GLY A 12 13.26 -19.37 14.03
N LYS A 13 12.95 -19.56 12.74
CA LYS A 13 13.89 -20.06 11.73
C LYS A 13 15.22 -19.31 11.65
N THR A 14 15.18 -17.99 11.52
CA THR A 14 16.41 -17.17 11.47
C THR A 14 17.21 -17.25 12.77
N THR A 15 16.54 -17.36 13.92
CA THR A 15 17.22 -17.55 15.20
C THR A 15 17.90 -18.92 15.25
N LEU A 16 17.20 -19.98 14.84
CA LEU A 16 17.76 -21.34 14.78
C LEU A 16 18.97 -21.40 13.83
N PHE A 17 18.85 -20.83 12.63
CA PHE A 17 19.95 -20.72 11.66
C PHE A 17 21.18 -20.05 12.28
N ASN A 18 21.01 -18.86 12.89
CA ASN A 18 22.12 -18.13 13.52
C ASN A 18 22.75 -18.92 14.68
N THR A 19 21.94 -19.67 15.43
CA THR A 19 22.44 -20.48 16.54
C THR A 19 23.31 -21.64 16.04
N ILE A 20 22.90 -22.33 14.97
CA ILE A 20 23.63 -23.49 14.44
C ILE A 20 24.87 -23.12 13.60
N THR A 21 24.90 -21.96 12.94
CA THR A 21 26.03 -21.51 12.11
C THR A 21 26.95 -20.53 12.84
N GLY A 22 26.45 -19.73 13.77
CA GLY A 22 27.26 -18.90 14.69
C GLY A 22 27.40 -17.42 14.37
N LYS A 23 27.32 -17.03 13.09
CA LYS A 23 27.01 -15.69 12.56
C LYS A 23 27.18 -15.69 11.03
N ILE A 24 26.63 -14.65 10.40
CA ILE A 24 26.14 -14.54 9.01
C ILE A 24 27.17 -14.90 7.92
N GLU A 25 26.86 -15.93 7.12
CA GLU A 25 27.34 -16.06 5.73
C GLU A 25 26.19 -15.62 4.80
N HIS A 26 26.23 -14.35 4.38
CA HIS A 26 25.35 -13.85 3.32
C HIS A 26 26.05 -14.13 1.99
N VAL A 27 25.50 -15.05 1.20
CA VAL A 27 26.13 -15.47 -0.06
C VAL A 27 25.72 -14.54 -1.21
N GLY A 28 24.55 -13.89 -1.14
CA GLY A 28 24.02 -13.01 -2.19
C GLY A 28 22.50 -12.88 -2.12
N ASN A 29 21.87 -12.56 -3.25
CA ASN A 29 20.41 -12.62 -3.40
C ASN A 29 20.02 -13.90 -4.16
N TRP A 30 18.78 -14.35 -3.96
CA TRP A 30 18.20 -15.40 -4.80
C TRP A 30 18.11 -14.93 -6.27
N PRO A 31 18.32 -15.81 -7.27
CA PRO A 31 18.30 -15.44 -8.68
C PRO A 31 17.00 -14.70 -9.07
N GLY A 32 17.13 -13.53 -9.70
CA GLY A 32 16.00 -12.77 -10.23
C GLY A 32 15.16 -11.99 -9.20
N VAL A 33 15.56 -11.96 -7.92
CA VAL A 33 14.80 -11.28 -6.85
C VAL A 33 15.71 -10.55 -5.85
N THR A 34 15.16 -9.65 -5.05
CA THR A 34 15.89 -8.91 -4.00
C THR A 34 15.96 -9.63 -2.65
N VAL A 35 15.44 -10.86 -2.57
CA VAL A 35 15.42 -11.65 -1.34
C VAL A 35 16.82 -12.17 -1.05
N ALA A 36 17.33 -11.90 0.15
CA ALA A 36 18.65 -12.33 0.59
C ALA A 36 18.74 -13.86 0.71
N LYS A 37 19.79 -14.46 0.15
CA LYS A 37 20.12 -15.87 0.26
C LYS A 37 21.18 -16.06 1.34
N LYS A 38 20.84 -16.84 2.37
CA LYS A 38 21.73 -17.19 3.48
C LYS A 38 22.04 -18.67 3.42
N GLU A 39 23.31 -18.99 3.45
CA GLU A 39 23.81 -20.35 3.58
C GLU A 39 24.93 -20.35 4.60
N GLY A 40 25.21 -21.47 5.26
CA GLY A 40 26.38 -21.56 6.11
C GLY A 40 26.62 -22.98 6.62
N ASP A 41 27.85 -23.23 7.02
CA ASP A 41 28.24 -24.51 7.60
C ASP A 41 27.82 -24.61 9.07
N VAL A 42 27.41 -25.81 9.49
CA VAL A 42 27.06 -26.09 10.88
C VAL A 42 28.31 -26.06 11.77
N LYS A 43 28.20 -25.43 12.95
CA LYS A 43 29.27 -25.45 13.96
C LYS A 43 29.70 -26.87 14.30
N LYS A 44 31.00 -27.14 14.23
CA LYS A 44 31.61 -28.42 14.62
C LYS A 44 31.21 -28.87 16.03
N VAL A 45 31.02 -27.94 16.98
CA VAL A 45 30.60 -28.23 18.37
C VAL A 45 29.21 -28.88 18.47
N LEU A 46 28.38 -28.72 17.44
CA LEU A 46 27.03 -29.29 17.37
C LEU A 46 26.97 -30.61 16.60
N LEU A 47 28.05 -30.98 15.92
CA LEU A 47 28.18 -32.24 15.18
C LEU A 47 28.79 -33.31 16.10
N LYS A 48 28.44 -34.59 15.88
CA LYS A 48 29.13 -35.71 16.54
C LYS A 48 30.54 -35.86 15.93
N GLU A 49 31.49 -36.38 16.71
CA GLU A 49 32.81 -36.75 16.18
C GLU A 49 32.63 -37.70 14.97
N ASN A 50 33.34 -37.41 13.87
CA ASN A 50 33.23 -38.07 12.54
C ASN A 50 31.93 -37.83 11.73
N SER A 51 31.15 -36.77 12.01
CA SER A 51 30.04 -36.38 11.12
C SER A 51 30.54 -35.64 9.88
N GLU A 52 29.94 -35.91 8.71
CA GLU A 52 30.16 -35.12 7.49
C GLU A 52 29.86 -33.63 7.70
N ASN A 53 30.53 -32.77 6.92
CA ASN A 53 30.20 -31.36 6.86
C ASN A 53 28.75 -31.18 6.37
N MET A 54 27.96 -30.48 7.18
CA MET A 54 26.57 -30.13 6.90
C MET A 54 26.51 -28.66 6.51
N ARG A 55 26.00 -28.39 5.31
CA ARG A 55 25.74 -27.04 4.83
C ARG A 55 24.25 -26.77 4.86
N VAL A 56 23.87 -25.68 5.51
CA VAL A 56 22.48 -25.31 5.74
C VAL A 56 22.11 -24.13 4.86
N VAL A 57 20.96 -24.22 4.20
CA VAL A 57 20.38 -23.13 3.40
C VAL A 57 19.11 -22.63 4.11
N ASP A 58 19.06 -21.33 4.40
CA ASP A 58 17.87 -20.70 4.98
C ASP A 58 16.89 -20.34 3.86
N LEU A 59 15.77 -21.05 3.76
CA LEU A 59 14.74 -20.71 2.78
C LEU A 59 13.91 -19.52 3.27
N PRO A 60 13.34 -18.69 2.37
CA PRO A 60 12.38 -17.66 2.78
C PRO A 60 11.22 -18.24 3.62
N GLY A 61 10.66 -17.43 4.51
CA GLY A 61 9.54 -17.90 5.35
C GLY A 61 8.27 -18.07 4.52
N ALA A 62 7.80 -19.30 4.38
CA ALA A 62 6.66 -19.67 3.54
C ALA A 62 5.49 -20.23 4.36
N TYR A 63 4.25 -20.00 3.91
CA TYR A 63 3.06 -20.67 4.48
C TYR A 63 2.64 -21.88 3.67
N SER A 64 2.99 -21.89 2.38
CA SER A 64 2.69 -22.98 1.45
C SER A 64 3.85 -23.18 0.48
N ILE A 65 3.91 -24.35 -0.15
CA ILE A 65 4.76 -24.59 -1.32
C ILE A 65 4.14 -23.99 -2.59
N SER A 66 2.86 -23.59 -2.56
CA SER A 66 2.19 -22.94 -3.68
C SER A 66 2.75 -21.52 -3.88
N PRO A 67 3.12 -21.12 -5.11
CA PRO A 67 3.91 -19.92 -5.36
C PRO A 67 3.05 -18.64 -5.42
N PHE A 68 2.38 -18.28 -4.32
CA PHE A 68 1.56 -17.05 -4.27
C PHE A 68 2.40 -15.80 -3.97
N THR A 69 3.53 -16.00 -3.31
CA THR A 69 4.47 -14.93 -2.99
C THR A 69 5.84 -15.23 -3.60
N SER A 70 6.66 -14.20 -3.80
CA SER A 70 8.04 -14.39 -4.25
C SER A 70 8.83 -15.31 -3.31
N GLU A 71 8.58 -15.20 -1.99
CA GLU A 71 9.15 -16.07 -0.96
C GLU A 71 8.77 -17.55 -1.15
N GLU A 72 7.49 -17.83 -1.42
CA GLU A 72 7.00 -19.19 -1.65
C GLU A 72 7.48 -19.74 -2.99
N SER A 73 7.55 -18.92 -4.03
CA SER A 73 8.11 -19.32 -5.33
C SER A 73 9.57 -19.72 -5.22
N ILE A 74 10.39 -18.96 -4.48
CA ILE A 74 11.80 -19.30 -4.22
C ILE A 74 11.90 -20.60 -3.43
N THR A 75 11.09 -20.74 -2.38
CA THR A 75 11.06 -21.94 -1.53
C THR A 75 10.72 -23.18 -2.36
N ARG A 76 9.68 -23.10 -3.20
CA ARG A 76 9.28 -24.17 -4.11
C ARG A 76 10.37 -24.51 -5.12
N SER A 77 10.87 -23.52 -5.87
CA SER A 77 11.92 -23.73 -6.87
C SER A 77 13.15 -24.37 -6.26
N PHE A 78 13.62 -23.89 -5.10
CA PHE A 78 14.77 -24.50 -4.44
C PHE A 78 14.51 -25.96 -4.05
N VAL A 79 13.36 -26.26 -3.44
CA VAL A 79 13.06 -27.61 -2.97
C VAL A 79 12.88 -28.58 -4.14
N VAL A 80 12.26 -28.15 -5.24
CA VAL A 80 11.97 -28.99 -6.41
C VAL A 80 13.20 -29.14 -7.34
N GLU A 81 13.93 -28.06 -7.59
CA GLU A 81 15.04 -28.02 -8.55
C GLU A 81 16.37 -28.44 -7.90
N GLU A 82 16.70 -27.91 -6.71
CA GLU A 82 17.97 -28.19 -6.04
C GLU A 82 17.93 -29.47 -5.17
N ARG A 83 16.74 -30.04 -4.92
CA ARG A 83 16.49 -31.31 -4.19
C ARG A 83 17.44 -31.55 -3.00
N PRO A 84 17.28 -30.82 -1.88
CA PRO A 84 18.14 -30.99 -0.70
C PRO A 84 18.10 -32.42 -0.13
N ASP A 85 19.17 -32.83 0.56
CA ASP A 85 19.29 -34.17 1.16
C ASP A 85 18.24 -34.42 2.26
N VAL A 86 17.85 -33.35 2.98
CA VAL A 86 16.82 -33.36 4.03
C VAL A 86 16.26 -31.95 4.23
N ILE A 87 14.99 -31.86 4.60
CA ILE A 87 14.33 -30.62 5.01
C ILE A 87 14.14 -30.63 6.52
N ILE A 88 14.69 -29.63 7.21
CA ILE A 88 14.31 -29.35 8.59
C ILE A 88 13.18 -28.33 8.57
N ASN A 89 11.97 -28.78 8.89
CA ASN A 89 10.81 -27.91 8.98
C ASN A 89 10.63 -27.37 10.40
N ILE A 90 10.70 -26.05 10.56
CA ILE A 90 10.66 -25.38 11.85
C ILE A 90 9.23 -24.94 12.14
N VAL A 91 8.62 -25.60 13.12
CA VAL A 91 7.21 -25.42 13.51
C VAL A 91 7.15 -24.74 14.88
N ASP A 92 6.36 -23.67 15.01
CA ASP A 92 6.13 -23.01 16.30
C ASP A 92 5.25 -23.90 17.18
N ALA A 93 5.79 -24.38 18.29
CA ALA A 93 5.09 -25.24 19.24
C ALA A 93 3.84 -24.56 19.84
N THR A 94 3.81 -23.23 19.90
CA THR A 94 2.66 -22.48 20.44
C THR A 94 1.55 -22.26 19.42
N ASN A 95 1.79 -22.55 18.13
CA ASN A 95 0.80 -22.49 17.08
C ASN A 95 1.01 -23.62 16.05
N LEU A 96 0.67 -24.84 16.47
CA LEU A 96 0.95 -26.07 15.74
C LEU A 96 0.22 -26.15 14.39
N SER A 97 -1.06 -25.76 14.35
CA SER A 97 -1.95 -25.92 13.19
C SER A 97 -1.36 -25.42 11.88
N ARG A 98 -0.90 -24.16 11.85
CA ARG A 98 -0.34 -23.56 10.63
C ARG A 98 0.99 -24.20 10.21
N GLY A 99 1.84 -24.53 11.18
CA GLY A 99 3.10 -25.21 10.90
C GLY A 99 2.87 -26.59 10.29
N LEU A 100 1.86 -27.32 10.77
CA LEU A 100 1.51 -28.64 10.27
C LEU A 100 0.92 -28.60 8.86
N MET A 101 0.12 -27.58 8.51
CA MET A 101 -0.35 -27.38 7.13
C MET A 101 0.80 -27.26 6.13
N PHE A 102 1.85 -26.52 6.48
CA PHE A 102 3.03 -26.43 5.64
C PHE A 102 3.87 -27.72 5.67
N THR A 103 3.94 -28.37 6.85
CA THR A 103 4.65 -29.64 7.03
C THR A 103 4.14 -30.71 6.08
N THR A 104 2.82 -30.86 5.97
CA THR A 104 2.22 -31.88 5.12
C THR A 104 2.55 -31.67 3.64
N GLN A 105 2.60 -30.41 3.19
CA GLN A 105 2.99 -30.08 1.81
C GLN A 105 4.46 -30.42 1.53
N LEU A 106 5.35 -30.21 2.51
CA LEU A 106 6.75 -30.58 2.38
C LEU A 106 6.93 -32.11 2.32
N ILE A 107 6.13 -32.85 3.08
CA ILE A 107 6.14 -34.33 3.09
C ILE A 107 5.72 -34.89 1.74
N GLU A 108 4.71 -34.32 1.09
CA GLU A 108 4.22 -34.75 -0.24
C GLU A 108 5.26 -34.61 -1.36
N ILE A 109 6.29 -33.77 -1.19
CA ILE A 109 7.36 -33.60 -2.18
C ILE A 109 8.25 -34.86 -2.25
N GLY A 110 8.22 -35.70 -1.21
CA GLY A 110 8.99 -36.95 -1.16
C GLY A 110 10.43 -36.80 -0.69
N ILE A 111 10.85 -35.59 -0.29
CA ILE A 111 12.15 -35.33 0.34
C ILE A 111 12.02 -35.61 1.85
N PRO A 112 12.97 -36.31 2.50
CA PRO A 112 12.88 -36.58 3.93
C PRO A 112 12.75 -35.29 4.75
N VAL A 113 11.73 -35.25 5.62
CA VAL A 113 11.42 -34.10 6.48
C VAL A 113 11.72 -34.44 7.94
N VAL A 114 12.32 -33.51 8.68
CA VAL A 114 12.44 -33.56 10.14
C VAL A 114 11.80 -32.31 10.73
N VAL A 115 10.85 -32.48 11.64
CA VAL A 115 10.14 -31.38 12.28
C VAL A 115 10.93 -30.91 13.51
N ALA A 116 11.40 -29.67 13.47
CA ALA A 116 11.94 -28.96 14.62
C ALA A 116 10.80 -28.21 15.32
N LEU A 117 10.28 -28.78 16.41
CA LEU A 117 9.22 -28.18 17.21
C LEU A 117 9.79 -27.08 18.11
N ASN A 118 9.86 -25.86 17.58
CA ASN A 118 10.57 -24.74 18.16
C ASN A 118 9.71 -23.93 19.14
N LYS A 119 10.35 -23.08 19.96
CA LYS A 119 9.72 -22.35 21.08
C LYS A 119 9.06 -23.28 22.12
N SER A 120 9.59 -24.49 22.26
CA SER A 120 9.09 -25.46 23.23
C SER A 120 9.17 -24.95 24.69
N ASP A 121 10.02 -23.95 24.97
CA ASP A 121 10.11 -23.29 26.28
C ASP A 121 8.88 -22.45 26.67
N LEU A 122 8.01 -22.12 25.70
CA LEU A 122 6.78 -21.38 25.95
C LEU A 122 5.57 -22.28 26.24
N LEU A 123 5.68 -23.59 26.02
CA LEU A 123 4.58 -24.54 26.17
C LEU A 123 4.04 -24.57 27.61
N GLU A 124 4.94 -24.68 28.60
CA GLU A 124 4.59 -24.68 30.02
C GLU A 124 3.89 -23.36 30.42
N LYS A 125 4.44 -22.21 30.00
CA LYS A 125 3.86 -20.89 30.29
C LYS A 125 2.47 -20.70 29.70
N LYS A 126 2.16 -21.37 28.60
CA LYS A 126 0.86 -21.31 27.92
C LYS A 126 -0.08 -22.46 28.31
N GLY A 127 0.34 -23.38 29.19
CA GLY A 127 -0.45 -24.55 29.57
C GLY A 127 -0.74 -25.50 28.38
N ILE A 128 0.18 -25.60 27.42
CA ILE A 128 0.03 -26.47 26.23
C ILE A 128 0.90 -27.72 26.42
N ARG A 129 0.34 -28.91 26.18
CA ARG A 129 1.06 -30.18 26.18
C ARG A 129 0.91 -30.85 24.81
N ILE A 130 2.03 -31.25 24.21
CA ILE A 130 2.08 -31.85 22.87
C ILE A 130 2.74 -33.22 22.96
N ASP A 131 2.06 -34.27 22.51
CA ASP A 131 2.64 -35.61 22.39
C ASP A 131 3.51 -35.73 21.13
N THR A 132 4.82 -35.59 21.29
CA THR A 132 5.75 -35.60 20.15
C THR A 132 5.92 -36.96 19.51
N GLU A 133 5.75 -38.06 20.26
CA GLU A 133 5.83 -39.40 19.70
C GLU A 133 4.62 -39.69 18.82
N LYS A 134 3.42 -39.38 19.30
CA LYS A 134 2.19 -39.54 18.53
C LYS A 134 2.20 -38.64 17.29
N LEU A 135 2.70 -37.40 17.42
CA LEU A 135 2.89 -36.49 16.29
C LEU A 135 3.80 -37.09 15.22
N SER A 136 4.95 -37.63 15.64
CA SER A 136 5.95 -38.22 14.76
C SER A 136 5.42 -39.46 14.03
N ARG A 137 4.71 -40.35 14.74
CA ARG A 137 4.09 -41.54 14.14
C ARG A 137 3.04 -41.19 13.09
N LYS A 138 2.15 -40.25 13.39
CA LYS A 138 1.07 -39.84 12.46
C LYS A 138 1.60 -39.08 11.25
N LEU A 139 2.55 -38.17 11.43
CA LEU A 139 3.17 -37.45 10.31
C LEU A 139 4.12 -38.32 9.49
N LYS A 140 4.47 -39.52 9.97
CA LYS A 140 5.50 -40.39 9.39
C LYS A 140 6.85 -39.67 9.19
N CYS A 141 7.20 -38.77 10.10
CA CYS A 141 8.46 -38.05 10.07
C CYS A 141 8.97 -37.76 11.49
N PRO A 142 10.30 -37.68 11.73
CA PRO A 142 10.84 -37.43 13.06
C PRO A 142 10.47 -36.03 13.58
N VAL A 143 10.10 -35.93 14.86
CA VAL A 143 9.78 -34.67 15.54
C VAL A 143 10.72 -34.47 16.73
N VAL A 144 11.44 -33.35 16.75
CA VAL A 144 12.39 -33.01 17.83
C VAL A 144 12.00 -31.68 18.47
N ARG A 145 11.90 -31.65 19.80
CA ARG A 145 11.64 -30.40 20.55
C ARG A 145 12.89 -29.54 20.58
N THR A 146 12.73 -28.27 20.24
CA THR A 146 13.83 -27.31 20.21
C THR A 146 13.47 -25.97 20.86
N SER A 147 14.49 -25.28 21.36
CA SER A 147 14.41 -23.87 21.74
C SER A 147 15.67 -23.16 21.27
N SER A 148 15.53 -22.31 20.24
CA SER A 148 16.66 -21.57 19.67
C SER A 148 17.27 -20.56 20.65
N ILE A 149 16.48 -20.04 21.59
CA ILE A 149 16.93 -19.06 22.60
C ILE A 149 17.72 -19.76 23.71
N GLN A 150 17.27 -20.94 24.15
CA GLN A 150 17.93 -21.70 25.22
C GLN A 150 19.00 -22.68 24.71
N ASN A 151 19.23 -22.75 23.39
CA ASN A 151 20.13 -23.72 22.74
C ASN A 151 19.82 -25.19 23.07
N LYS A 152 18.54 -25.53 23.32
CA LYS A 152 18.11 -26.90 23.67
C LYS A 152 17.62 -27.66 22.44
N GLY A 153 17.95 -28.96 22.37
CA GLY A 153 17.49 -29.90 21.33
C GLY A 153 18.22 -29.82 19.98
N LEU A 154 19.21 -28.94 19.82
CA LEU A 154 19.86 -28.70 18.52
C LEU A 154 20.77 -29.85 18.06
N LYS A 155 21.53 -30.45 18.99
CA LYS A 155 22.40 -31.60 18.67
C LYS A 155 21.58 -32.82 18.24
N GLU A 156 20.48 -33.06 18.96
CA GLU A 156 19.53 -34.12 18.65
C GLU A 156 18.92 -33.90 17.26
N LEU A 157 18.40 -32.70 17.00
CA LEU A 157 17.82 -32.32 15.70
C LEU A 157 18.76 -32.59 14.53
N LEU A 158 20.02 -32.15 14.62
CA LEU A 158 21.01 -32.33 13.56
C LEU A 158 21.38 -33.82 13.37
N SER A 159 21.48 -34.58 14.46
CA SER A 159 21.74 -36.02 14.37
C SER A 159 20.57 -36.78 13.75
N THR A 160 19.34 -36.39 14.04
CA THR A 160 18.11 -36.96 13.46
C THR A 160 18.00 -36.61 11.98
N ALA A 161 18.30 -35.37 11.60
CA ALA A 161 18.36 -34.95 10.19
C ALA A 161 19.40 -35.76 9.40
N SER A 162 20.58 -35.98 9.97
CA SER A 162 21.63 -36.82 9.37
C SER A 162 21.17 -38.26 9.16
N ALA A 163 20.41 -38.82 10.10
CA ALA A 163 19.89 -40.19 10.04
C ALA A 163 18.66 -40.36 9.13
N ALA A 164 17.93 -39.28 8.84
CA ALA A 164 16.79 -39.27 7.92
C ALA A 164 17.20 -39.20 6.45
N ARG A 165 18.45 -38.82 6.19
CA ARG A 165 19.04 -38.73 4.84
C ARG A 165 18.81 -40.02 4.04
N HIS A 166 18.43 -39.87 2.77
CA HIS A 166 18.18 -40.96 1.81
C HIS A 166 17.07 -41.95 2.19
N LYS A 167 16.36 -41.75 3.31
CA LYS A 167 15.09 -42.45 3.56
C LYS A 167 14.02 -41.76 2.73
N GLY A 168 13.31 -42.51 1.88
CA GLY A 168 12.14 -41.97 1.19
C GLY A 168 11.13 -41.42 2.22
N GLN A 169 10.43 -40.35 1.86
CA GLN A 169 9.39 -39.80 2.71
C GLN A 169 8.03 -40.38 2.31
N GLU A 170 7.40 -41.12 3.23
CA GLU A 170 6.03 -41.59 3.03
C GLU A 170 5.04 -40.47 3.33
N THR A 171 3.95 -40.42 2.57
CA THR A 171 2.82 -39.54 2.83
C THR A 171 1.91 -40.11 3.94
N PRO A 172 1.24 -39.25 4.72
CA PRO A 172 0.38 -39.70 5.82
C PRO A 172 -0.99 -40.22 5.36
N TRP A 173 -1.38 -39.93 4.12
CA TRP A 173 -2.67 -40.29 3.52
C TRP A 173 -2.48 -41.19 2.30
N ASN A 174 -3.30 -42.25 2.19
CA ASN A 174 -3.27 -43.22 1.09
C ASN A 174 -3.85 -42.60 -0.19
N ASP A 175 -3.17 -42.83 -1.31
CA ASP A 175 -3.46 -42.30 -2.65
C ASP A 175 -4.45 -43.19 -3.45
N ASP A 176 -5.24 -44.02 -2.77
CA ASP A 176 -6.10 -45.02 -3.43
C ASP A 176 -7.41 -44.44 -4.01
N SER A 177 -7.63 -43.12 -3.94
CA SER A 177 -8.85 -42.46 -4.43
C SER A 177 -8.60 -41.44 -5.56
N ALA A 178 -7.52 -41.58 -6.32
CA ALA A 178 -7.14 -40.68 -7.41
C ALA A 178 -7.94 -40.93 -8.71
N ALA A 179 -9.28 -40.89 -8.64
CA ALA A 179 -10.16 -41.12 -9.80
C ALA A 179 -11.18 -39.99 -10.07
N GLU A 180 -11.21 -38.92 -9.28
CA GLU A 180 -12.06 -37.75 -9.56
C GLU A 180 -11.19 -36.52 -9.83
N GLU A 181 -11.67 -35.59 -10.67
CA GLU A 181 -11.03 -34.30 -10.93
C GLU A 181 -10.89 -33.50 -9.63
N GLU A 182 -9.82 -33.73 -8.89
CA GLU A 182 -9.53 -33.01 -7.65
C GLU A 182 -9.13 -31.57 -7.99
N THR A 183 -10.02 -30.64 -7.66
CA THR A 183 -9.69 -29.21 -7.64
C THR A 183 -8.72 -28.92 -6.50
N GLU A 184 -7.86 -27.90 -6.66
CA GLU A 184 -6.91 -27.48 -5.62
C GLU A 184 -7.64 -27.16 -4.28
N GLU A 185 -8.89 -26.70 -4.36
CA GLU A 185 -9.75 -26.43 -3.20
C GLU A 185 -10.17 -27.71 -2.44
N SER A 186 -10.43 -28.83 -3.12
CA SER A 186 -10.80 -30.10 -2.45
C SER A 186 -9.62 -30.70 -1.71
N LEU A 187 -8.43 -30.66 -2.32
CA LEU A 187 -7.17 -31.11 -1.71
C LEU A 187 -6.84 -30.32 -0.43
N GLU A 188 -6.98 -28.99 -0.47
CA GLU A 188 -6.72 -28.15 0.71
C GLU A 188 -7.72 -28.39 1.84
N LYS A 189 -9.01 -28.59 1.53
CA LYS A 189 -10.02 -28.97 2.54
C LYS A 189 -9.67 -30.29 3.22
N ARG A 190 -9.23 -31.29 2.45
CA ARG A 190 -8.77 -32.59 3.00
C ARG A 190 -7.56 -32.41 3.92
N ARG A 191 -6.57 -31.60 3.51
CA ARG A 191 -5.40 -31.29 4.36
C ARG A 191 -5.81 -30.60 5.66
N PHE A 192 -6.71 -29.64 5.58
CA PHE A 192 -7.22 -28.93 6.75
C PHE A 192 -7.89 -29.90 7.74
N GLN A 193 -8.77 -30.77 7.26
CA GLN A 193 -9.44 -31.78 8.08
C GLN A 193 -8.45 -32.77 8.71
N TYR A 194 -7.44 -33.22 7.97
CA TYR A 194 -6.41 -34.09 8.50
C TYR A 194 -5.61 -33.41 9.61
N VAL A 195 -5.16 -32.17 9.40
CA VAL A 195 -4.39 -31.42 10.40
C VAL A 195 -5.26 -31.16 11.63
N GLU A 196 -6.53 -30.81 11.49
CA GLU A 196 -7.47 -30.64 12.60
C GLU A 196 -7.61 -31.92 13.44
N ALA A 197 -7.87 -33.07 12.79
CA ALA A 197 -7.94 -34.37 13.47
C ALA A 197 -6.59 -34.80 14.10
N LEU A 198 -5.46 -34.40 13.50
CA LEU A 198 -4.13 -34.63 14.06
C LEU A 198 -3.92 -33.79 15.33
N LEU A 199 -4.36 -32.54 15.34
CA LEU A 199 -4.19 -31.65 16.49
C LEU A 199 -5.01 -32.12 17.69
N ASP A 200 -6.29 -32.45 17.49
CA ASP A 200 -7.18 -32.91 18.55
C ASP A 200 -6.63 -34.15 19.28
N ASP A 201 -5.90 -34.99 18.55
CA ASP A 201 -5.33 -36.21 19.08
C ASP A 201 -3.99 -36.03 19.82
N VAL A 202 -3.27 -34.93 19.57
CA VAL A 202 -1.85 -34.79 19.90
C VAL A 202 -1.57 -33.59 20.79
N GLU A 203 -2.43 -32.59 20.75
CA GLU A 203 -2.34 -31.36 21.53
C GLU A 203 -3.42 -31.35 22.61
N SER A 204 -3.03 -31.12 23.86
CA SER A 204 -3.95 -30.83 24.96
C SER A 204 -3.62 -29.45 25.54
N ARG A 205 -4.65 -28.66 25.84
CA ARG A 205 -4.51 -27.31 26.41
C ARG A 205 -5.23 -27.23 27.75
N GLU A 206 -4.52 -26.79 28.79
CA GLU A 206 -5.10 -26.54 30.13
C GLU A 206 -6.09 -25.37 30.12
N VAL A 207 -5.91 -24.44 29.18
CA VAL A 207 -6.89 -23.39 28.88
C VAL A 207 -7.60 -23.79 27.59
N GLU A 208 -8.81 -24.33 27.72
CA GLU A 208 -9.71 -24.47 26.57
C GLU A 208 -9.88 -23.08 25.91
N SER A 209 -9.71 -23.02 24.59
CA SER A 209 -10.09 -21.87 23.75
C SER A 209 -11.57 -21.45 23.92
N ARG A 210 -12.38 -22.25 24.62
CA ARG A 210 -13.76 -21.93 25.03
C ARG A 210 -13.87 -20.84 26.10
N ARG A 211 -12.84 -20.60 26.92
CA ARG A 211 -12.90 -19.53 27.93
C ARG A 211 -12.62 -18.19 27.25
N GLN A 212 -13.69 -17.49 26.88
CA GLN A 212 -13.62 -16.20 26.19
C GLN A 212 -12.71 -15.22 26.95
N ASN A 213 -11.61 -14.83 26.31
CA ASN A 213 -10.78 -13.76 26.82
C ASN A 213 -11.44 -12.40 26.54
N ARG A 214 -11.06 -11.36 27.29
CA ARG A 214 -11.51 -9.97 27.01
C ARG A 214 -11.26 -9.54 25.56
N SER A 215 -10.20 -10.06 24.96
CA SER A 215 -9.87 -9.90 23.53
C SER A 215 -10.96 -10.47 22.62
N ASP A 216 -11.47 -11.68 22.90
CA ASP A 216 -12.48 -12.35 22.08
C ASP A 216 -13.84 -11.63 22.16
N ALA A 217 -14.15 -11.06 23.33
CA ALA A 217 -15.34 -10.23 23.50
C ALA A 217 -15.25 -8.93 22.69
N LEU A 218 -14.07 -8.28 22.67
CA LEU A 218 -13.83 -7.07 21.89
C LEU A 218 -13.89 -7.36 20.38
N ASP A 219 -13.26 -8.46 19.95
CA ASP A 219 -13.23 -8.90 18.55
C ASP A 219 -14.64 -9.22 18.03
N ARG A 220 -15.56 -9.70 18.88
CA ARG A 220 -16.97 -9.91 18.48
C ARG A 220 -17.66 -8.63 18.02
N ILE A 221 -17.29 -7.49 18.61
CA ILE A 221 -17.86 -6.17 18.29
C ILE A 221 -17.06 -5.55 17.13
N ILE A 222 -15.74 -5.47 17.26
CA ILE A 222 -14.86 -4.78 16.30
C ILE A 222 -14.75 -5.53 14.98
N ALA A 223 -14.67 -6.86 15.00
CA ALA A 223 -14.62 -7.68 13.79
C ALA A 223 -16.02 -8.12 13.31
N HIS A 224 -17.10 -7.54 13.86
CA HIS A 224 -18.46 -7.87 13.45
C HIS A 224 -18.71 -7.51 11.98
N ARG A 225 -19.55 -8.29 11.30
CA ARG A 225 -19.89 -8.09 9.88
C ARG A 225 -20.48 -6.71 9.58
N TYR A 226 -21.32 -6.23 10.49
CA TYR A 226 -22.08 -4.99 10.32
C TYR A 226 -21.57 -3.84 11.18
N PHE A 227 -21.07 -4.11 12.40
CA PHE A 227 -20.58 -3.06 13.31
C PHE A 227 -19.11 -2.71 13.07
N GLY A 228 -18.33 -3.60 12.46
CA GLY A 228 -16.91 -3.35 12.22
C GLY A 228 -16.64 -2.17 11.29
N ILE A 229 -17.44 -1.99 10.22
CA ILE A 229 -17.27 -0.85 9.29
C ILE A 229 -17.64 0.49 9.95
N PRO A 230 -18.80 0.65 10.62
CA PRO A 230 -19.11 1.87 11.36
C PRO A 230 -18.08 2.21 12.43
N ILE A 231 -17.64 1.23 13.24
CA ILE A 231 -16.60 1.44 14.25
C ILE A 231 -15.30 1.91 13.58
N PHE A 232 -14.93 1.29 12.47
CA PHE A 232 -13.79 1.70 11.69
C PHE A 232 -13.91 3.14 11.18
N ALA A 233 -15.07 3.53 10.64
CA ALA A 233 -15.30 4.89 10.18
C ALA A 233 -15.20 5.92 11.33
N VAL A 234 -15.75 5.61 12.51
CA VAL A 234 -15.66 6.49 13.70
C VAL A 234 -14.23 6.63 14.19
N VAL A 235 -13.48 5.52 14.29
CA VAL A 235 -12.07 5.55 14.70
C VAL A 235 -11.23 6.34 13.70
N MET A 236 -11.45 6.14 12.40
CA MET A 236 -10.72 6.90 11.38
C MET A 236 -11.12 8.39 11.38
N TYR A 237 -12.39 8.71 11.58
CA TYR A 237 -12.84 10.08 11.75
C TYR A 237 -12.12 10.75 12.93
N ALA A 238 -12.01 10.08 14.07
CA ALA A 238 -11.27 10.59 15.22
C ALA A 238 -9.78 10.81 14.91
N VAL A 239 -9.13 9.87 14.21
CA VAL A 239 -7.73 10.00 13.77
C VAL A 239 -7.54 11.20 12.85
N PHE A 240 -8.40 11.37 11.84
CA PHE A 240 -8.30 12.47 10.90
C PHE A 240 -8.68 13.81 11.52
N SER A 241 -9.73 13.88 12.34
CA SER A 241 -10.11 15.09 13.06
C SER A 241 -8.98 15.56 13.98
N LEU A 242 -8.37 14.65 14.73
CA LEU A 242 -7.26 14.97 15.61
C LEU A 242 -6.01 15.39 14.82
N SER A 243 -5.70 14.70 13.72
CA SER A 243 -4.51 14.97 12.90
C SER A 243 -4.64 16.18 11.98
N GLN A 244 -5.79 16.42 11.37
CA GLN A 244 -5.96 17.37 10.28
C GLN A 244 -6.75 18.61 10.70
N SER A 245 -7.59 18.53 11.74
CA SER A 245 -8.43 19.65 12.18
C SER A 245 -8.02 20.22 13.53
N THR A 246 -7.20 19.50 14.32
CA THR A 246 -6.89 19.91 15.71
C THR A 246 -5.39 20.02 15.97
N LEU A 247 -4.69 18.90 16.22
CA LEU A 247 -3.28 18.91 16.63
C LEU A 247 -2.31 19.20 15.48
N GLY A 248 -2.62 18.75 14.27
CA GLY A 248 -1.76 19.00 13.11
C GLY A 248 -1.67 20.48 12.75
N PRO A 249 -2.80 21.17 12.51
CA PRO A 249 -2.81 22.62 12.26
C PRO A 249 -2.13 23.41 13.37
N MET A 250 -2.47 23.15 14.64
CA MET A 250 -1.84 23.82 15.79
C MET A 250 -0.30 23.75 15.75
N LEU A 251 0.26 22.61 15.35
CA LEU A 251 1.71 22.48 15.20
C LEU A 251 2.22 23.14 13.91
N ALA A 252 1.48 23.04 12.80
CA ALA A 252 1.82 23.69 11.54
C ALA A 252 1.92 25.20 11.69
N ASP A 253 0.94 25.84 12.32
CA ASP A 253 0.90 27.30 12.50
C ASP A 253 2.13 27.80 13.26
N LEU A 254 2.57 27.03 14.28
CA LEU A 254 3.80 27.34 15.01
C LEU A 254 5.03 27.31 14.09
N PHE A 255 5.16 26.29 13.24
CA PHE A 255 6.32 26.17 12.35
C PHE A 255 6.25 27.15 11.16
N VAL A 256 5.06 27.39 10.61
CA VAL A 256 4.85 28.38 9.54
C VAL A 256 5.18 29.78 10.07
N GLY A 257 4.74 30.13 11.28
CA GLY A 257 5.10 31.41 11.90
C GLY A 257 6.62 31.62 12.06
N TRP A 258 7.40 30.54 12.23
CA TRP A 258 8.87 30.64 12.20
C TRP A 258 9.43 30.91 10.80
N ILE A 259 8.80 30.35 9.77
CA ILE A 259 9.17 30.62 8.37
C ILE A 259 8.77 32.03 7.98
N ASP A 260 7.61 32.52 8.41
CA ASP A 260 7.19 33.90 8.16
C ASP A 260 8.13 34.91 8.83
N GLY A 261 8.60 34.59 10.04
CA GLY A 261 9.66 35.37 10.69
C GLY A 261 10.98 35.37 9.91
N LEU A 262 11.36 34.23 9.33
CA LEU A 262 12.53 34.15 8.44
C LEU A 262 12.31 34.95 7.15
N TYR A 263 11.11 34.89 6.58
CA TYR A 263 10.72 35.64 5.38
C TYR A 263 10.92 37.14 5.62
N ALA A 264 10.34 37.68 6.70
CA ALA A 264 10.45 39.10 7.04
C ALA A 264 11.90 39.55 7.32
N LEU A 265 12.70 38.68 7.95
CA LEU A 265 14.12 38.96 8.20
C LEU A 265 14.90 39.05 6.88
N VAL A 266 14.66 38.12 5.97
CA VAL A 266 15.35 38.07 4.67
C VAL A 266 14.90 39.21 3.77
N GLU A 267 13.60 39.52 3.73
CA GLU A 267 13.05 40.68 3.01
C GLU A 267 13.70 41.99 3.50
N GLY A 268 13.78 42.18 4.82
CA GLY A 268 14.46 43.35 5.41
C GLY A 268 15.96 43.43 5.12
N MET A 269 16.62 42.31 4.80
CA MET A 269 18.03 42.26 4.41
C MET A 269 18.26 42.48 2.92
N LEU A 270 17.31 42.12 2.05
CA LEU A 270 17.49 42.26 0.60
C LEU A 270 17.51 43.73 0.17
N GLY A 271 16.71 44.61 0.80
CA GLY A 271 16.62 46.02 0.43
C GLY A 271 16.15 46.29 -1.01
N ASP A 272 15.83 47.54 -1.33
CA ASP A 272 15.24 47.91 -2.63
C ASP A 272 16.20 47.84 -3.83
N SER A 273 17.48 47.55 -3.59
CA SER A 273 18.54 47.56 -4.61
C SER A 273 18.82 46.20 -5.25
N VAL A 274 18.14 45.13 -4.80
CA VAL A 274 18.28 43.78 -5.37
C VAL A 274 17.39 43.64 -6.61
N SER A 275 17.86 42.84 -7.58
CA SER A 275 17.08 42.59 -8.79
C SER A 275 15.72 41.96 -8.46
N PRO A 276 14.62 42.40 -9.12
CA PRO A 276 13.28 41.86 -8.88
C PRO A 276 13.20 40.34 -9.04
N ILE A 277 14.04 39.78 -9.92
CA ILE A 277 14.17 38.33 -10.13
C ILE A 277 14.70 37.62 -8.90
N LEU A 278 15.75 38.15 -8.29
CA LEU A 278 16.35 37.52 -7.12
C LEU A 278 15.44 37.66 -5.89
N HIS A 279 14.75 38.80 -5.78
CA HIS A 279 13.78 39.05 -4.71
C HIS A 279 12.64 38.02 -4.74
N THR A 280 11.91 37.93 -5.85
CA THR A 280 10.77 37.01 -6.03
C THR A 280 11.19 35.54 -5.94
N LEU A 281 12.31 35.16 -6.55
CA LEU A 281 12.77 33.77 -6.50
C LEU A 281 13.17 33.33 -5.07
N LEU A 282 13.84 34.20 -4.32
CA LEU A 282 14.38 33.85 -3.01
C LEU A 282 13.28 33.85 -1.93
N LEU A 283 12.43 34.89 -1.93
CA LEU A 283 11.33 35.02 -0.98
C LEU A 283 10.17 34.09 -1.33
N ASP A 284 9.54 34.28 -2.49
CA ASP A 284 8.32 33.52 -2.84
C ASP A 284 8.64 32.11 -3.37
N GLY A 285 9.69 31.98 -4.17
CA GLY A 285 10.08 30.70 -4.76
C GLY A 285 10.66 29.72 -3.74
N ILE A 286 11.72 30.12 -3.03
CA ILE A 286 12.47 29.26 -2.09
C ILE A 286 11.85 29.29 -0.69
N ILE A 287 11.78 30.46 -0.04
CA ILE A 287 11.29 30.54 1.36
C ILE A 287 9.80 30.17 1.42
N GLY A 288 8.98 30.71 0.51
CA GLY A 288 7.57 30.31 0.37
C GLY A 288 7.41 28.82 0.06
N GLY A 289 8.27 28.25 -0.79
CA GLY A 289 8.31 26.81 -1.06
C GLY A 289 8.65 25.96 0.18
N VAL A 290 9.60 26.41 1.00
CA VAL A 290 9.91 25.77 2.30
C VAL A 290 8.72 25.91 3.25
N GLY A 291 8.08 27.08 3.29
CA GLY A 291 6.87 27.33 4.09
C GLY A 291 5.75 26.34 3.77
N ALA A 292 5.47 26.08 2.49
CA ALA A 292 4.48 25.10 2.06
C ALA A 292 4.79 23.68 2.58
N VAL A 293 6.05 23.24 2.48
CA VAL A 293 6.48 21.91 2.99
C VAL A 293 6.37 21.84 4.51
N VAL A 294 6.81 22.89 5.20
CA VAL A 294 6.82 22.97 6.67
C VAL A 294 5.40 23.05 7.23
N GLY A 295 4.48 23.73 6.55
CA GLY A 295 3.06 23.76 6.94
C GLY A 295 2.39 22.39 6.85
N PHE A 296 2.72 21.56 5.86
CA PHE A 296 2.09 20.25 5.72
C PHE A 296 2.72 19.14 6.58
N LEU A 297 4.01 19.26 6.91
CA LEU A 297 4.78 18.21 7.61
C LEU A 297 4.17 17.79 8.97
N PRO A 298 3.77 18.70 9.88
CA PRO A 298 3.22 18.33 11.18
C PRO A 298 1.91 17.53 11.08
N LEU A 299 1.03 17.87 10.12
CA LEU A 299 -0.22 17.16 9.90
C LEU A 299 0.05 15.69 9.57
N ILE A 300 0.99 15.41 8.67
CA ILE A 300 1.40 14.04 8.33
C ILE A 300 2.05 13.34 9.53
N MET A 301 2.90 14.02 10.29
CA MET A 301 3.60 13.43 11.44
C MET A 301 2.60 12.98 12.52
N VAL A 302 1.64 13.84 12.88
CA VAL A 302 0.57 13.48 13.82
C VAL A 302 -0.24 12.30 13.27
N LEU A 303 -0.56 12.28 11.98
CA LEU A 303 -1.26 11.15 11.37
C LEU A 303 -0.48 9.84 11.52
N PHE A 304 0.82 9.84 11.21
CA PHE A 304 1.67 8.64 11.36
C PHE A 304 1.81 8.19 12.79
N PHE A 305 1.87 9.12 13.74
CA PHE A 305 1.88 8.80 15.15
C PHE A 305 0.59 8.06 15.54
N LEU A 306 -0.58 8.58 15.17
CA LEU A 306 -1.87 7.95 15.49
C LEU A 306 -2.05 6.60 14.79
N LEU A 307 -1.66 6.49 13.51
CA LEU A 307 -1.69 5.23 12.78
C LEU A 307 -0.73 4.19 13.39
N ALA A 308 0.46 4.60 13.84
CA ALA A 308 1.40 3.71 14.51
C ALA A 308 0.83 3.19 15.85
N LEU A 309 0.07 4.00 16.59
CA LEU A 309 -0.64 3.53 17.79
C LEU A 309 -1.70 2.46 17.45
N LEU A 310 -2.46 2.67 16.36
CA LEU A 310 -3.46 1.69 15.90
C LEU A 310 -2.85 0.40 15.35
N GLU A 311 -1.67 0.49 14.74
CA GLU A 311 -0.89 -0.67 14.29
C GLU A 311 -0.36 -1.45 15.50
N ASP A 312 0.25 -0.77 16.47
CA ASP A 312 0.83 -1.36 17.68
C ASP A 312 -0.20 -2.04 18.60
N CYS A 313 -1.44 -1.53 18.65
CA CYS A 313 -2.51 -2.13 19.46
C CYS A 313 -3.18 -3.33 18.79
N GLY A 314 -2.85 -3.60 17.52
CA GLY A 314 -3.40 -4.71 16.75
C GLY A 314 -4.75 -4.43 16.08
N TYR A 315 -5.26 -3.19 16.14
CA TYR A 315 -6.55 -2.81 15.55
C TYR A 315 -6.55 -2.96 14.02
N MET A 316 -5.46 -2.55 13.35
CA MET A 316 -5.34 -2.62 11.88
C MET A 316 -5.49 -4.04 11.32
N ALA A 317 -5.05 -5.06 12.07
CA ALA A 317 -5.24 -6.46 11.68
C ALA A 317 -6.73 -6.87 11.66
N ARG A 318 -7.55 -6.38 12.60
CA ARG A 318 -8.99 -6.66 12.64
C ARG A 318 -9.71 -5.94 11.51
N VAL A 319 -9.35 -4.68 11.26
CA VAL A 319 -9.89 -3.91 10.13
C VAL A 319 -9.64 -4.66 8.82
N ALA A 320 -8.42 -5.19 8.62
CA ALA A 320 -8.11 -6.00 7.45
C ALA A 320 -9.04 -7.22 7.33
N VAL A 321 -9.28 -7.97 8.42
CA VAL A 321 -10.24 -9.11 8.43
C VAL A 321 -11.67 -8.67 8.09
N VAL A 322 -12.14 -7.54 8.62
CA VAL A 322 -13.47 -7.01 8.30
C VAL A 322 -13.58 -6.66 6.82
N MET A 323 -12.55 -6.01 6.27
CA MET A 323 -12.53 -5.52 4.91
C MET A 323 -12.26 -6.60 3.87
N ASP A 324 -11.57 -7.69 4.24
CA ASP A 324 -11.29 -8.83 3.36
C ASP A 324 -12.56 -9.38 2.70
N ARG A 325 -13.66 -9.46 3.47
CA ARG A 325 -14.98 -9.90 2.98
C ARG A 325 -15.51 -9.08 1.79
N TYR A 326 -15.15 -7.81 1.70
CA TYR A 326 -15.59 -6.90 0.64
C TYR A 326 -14.55 -6.78 -0.47
N LEU A 327 -13.28 -6.61 -0.10
CA LEU A 327 -12.17 -6.44 -1.03
C LEU A 327 -11.86 -7.70 -1.84
N LYS A 328 -12.06 -8.89 -1.26
CA LYS A 328 -11.84 -10.16 -1.96
C LYS A 328 -12.74 -10.30 -3.19
N LYS A 329 -13.95 -9.73 -3.17
CA LYS A 329 -14.88 -9.72 -4.32
C LYS A 329 -14.28 -9.01 -5.53
N VAL A 330 -13.56 -7.91 -5.30
CA VAL A 330 -12.90 -7.12 -6.34
C VAL A 330 -11.47 -7.60 -6.64
N GLY A 331 -11.03 -8.69 -6.01
CA GLY A 331 -9.71 -9.29 -6.22
C GLY A 331 -8.57 -8.57 -5.50
N LEU A 332 -8.84 -8.02 -4.31
CA LEU A 332 -7.86 -7.45 -3.39
C LEU A 332 -7.97 -8.16 -2.02
N SER A 333 -6.90 -8.24 -1.26
CA SER A 333 -6.98 -8.74 0.12
C SER A 333 -7.42 -7.65 1.09
N GLY A 334 -7.87 -8.07 2.28
CA GLY A 334 -8.15 -7.17 3.39
C GLY A 334 -6.98 -6.25 3.76
N LYS A 335 -5.72 -6.62 3.45
CA LYS A 335 -4.53 -5.78 3.68
C LYS A 335 -4.53 -4.51 2.83
N SER A 336 -5.18 -4.53 1.66
CA SER A 336 -5.24 -3.38 0.75
C SER A 336 -5.95 -2.17 1.35
N ILE A 337 -6.80 -2.36 2.37
CA ILE A 337 -7.43 -1.22 3.05
C ILE A 337 -6.41 -0.36 3.80
N ILE A 338 -5.34 -0.96 4.34
CA ILE A 338 -4.35 -0.24 5.15
C ILE A 338 -3.67 0.86 4.30
N PRO A 339 -3.09 0.56 3.12
CA PRO A 339 -2.61 1.57 2.18
C PRO A 339 -3.64 2.65 1.81
N MET A 340 -4.87 2.26 1.47
CA MET A 340 -5.90 3.18 1.00
C MET A 340 -6.28 4.20 2.08
N VAL A 341 -6.39 3.75 3.32
CA VAL A 341 -6.73 4.58 4.49
C VAL A 341 -5.56 5.48 4.90
N ILE A 342 -4.33 5.00 4.80
CA ILE A 342 -3.16 5.86 5.00
C ILE A 342 -3.07 6.91 3.86
N GLY A 343 -3.51 6.54 2.66
CA GLY A 343 -3.56 7.38 1.46
C GLY A 343 -4.46 8.61 1.58
N THR A 344 -5.54 8.56 2.37
CA THR A 344 -6.40 9.73 2.61
C THR A 344 -5.71 10.82 3.43
N GLY A 345 -4.63 10.49 4.14
CA GLY A 345 -3.73 11.51 4.68
C GLY A 345 -2.79 12.02 3.59
N CYS A 346 -1.93 11.12 3.10
CA CYS A 346 -1.00 11.41 2.02
C CYS A 346 -0.79 10.15 1.16
N ALA A 347 -0.85 10.31 -0.16
CA ALA A 347 -0.70 9.20 -1.09
C ALA A 347 0.69 8.53 -1.00
N ILE A 348 1.77 9.28 -0.69
CA ILE A 348 3.14 8.75 -0.61
C ILE A 348 3.26 7.61 0.43
N PRO A 349 3.01 7.83 1.74
CA PRO A 349 3.06 6.77 2.73
C PRO A 349 1.98 5.71 2.54
N GLY A 350 0.83 6.07 1.95
CA GLY A 350 -0.21 5.11 1.58
C GLY A 350 0.33 4.09 0.58
N ILE A 351 0.94 4.56 -0.51
CA ILE A 351 1.60 3.70 -1.50
C ILE A 351 2.71 2.88 -0.86
N MET A 352 3.59 3.49 -0.07
CA MET A 352 4.68 2.75 0.59
C MET A 352 4.19 1.67 1.58
N ALA A 353 2.99 1.82 2.15
CA ALA A 353 2.40 0.81 3.02
C ALA A 353 1.99 -0.46 2.26
N THR A 354 1.88 -0.40 0.93
CA THR A 354 1.55 -1.57 0.09
C THR A 354 2.61 -2.66 0.15
N ARG A 355 3.84 -2.36 0.57
CA ARG A 355 4.91 -3.35 0.84
C ARG A 355 4.53 -4.44 1.85
N THR A 356 3.46 -4.22 2.63
CA THR A 356 2.91 -5.21 3.57
C THR A 356 2.10 -6.31 2.87
N ILE A 357 1.74 -6.09 1.61
CA ILE A 357 1.05 -7.02 0.73
C ILE A 357 2.12 -7.84 0.01
N ARG A 358 2.10 -9.16 0.22
CA ARG A 358 3.13 -10.06 -0.31
C ARG A 358 2.88 -10.48 -1.76
N ASP A 359 1.60 -10.57 -2.15
CA ASP A 359 1.23 -10.84 -3.53
C ASP A 359 1.57 -9.62 -4.39
N GLU A 360 2.39 -9.84 -5.42
CA GLU A 360 2.95 -8.77 -6.24
C GLU A 360 1.86 -8.03 -7.05
N ARG A 361 0.83 -8.75 -7.51
CA ARG A 361 -0.25 -8.20 -8.31
C ARG A 361 -1.23 -7.39 -7.46
N GLU A 362 -1.59 -7.88 -6.27
CA GLU A 362 -2.35 -7.13 -5.27
C GLU A 362 -1.59 -5.90 -4.81
N ARG A 363 -0.27 -6.01 -4.55
CA ARG A 363 0.58 -4.87 -4.19
C ARG A 363 0.55 -3.79 -5.27
N ARG A 364 0.80 -4.16 -6.53
CA ARG A 364 0.75 -3.24 -7.69
C ARG A 364 -0.61 -2.60 -7.87
N THR A 365 -1.68 -3.39 -7.81
CA THR A 365 -3.06 -2.90 -7.96
C THR A 365 -3.40 -1.93 -6.83
N THR A 366 -3.05 -2.27 -5.59
CA THR A 366 -3.31 -1.41 -4.43
C THR A 366 -2.51 -0.11 -4.52
N ALA A 367 -1.23 -0.16 -4.91
CA ALA A 367 -0.39 1.02 -5.09
C ALA A 367 -0.95 1.97 -6.15
N MET A 368 -1.52 1.42 -7.23
CA MET A 368 -2.16 2.20 -8.29
C MET A 368 -3.49 2.83 -7.88
N LEU A 369 -4.29 2.15 -7.04
CA LEU A 369 -5.63 2.61 -6.68
C LEU A 369 -5.66 3.50 -5.44
N THR A 370 -4.69 3.35 -4.53
CA THR A 370 -4.57 4.15 -3.30
C THR A 370 -4.68 5.66 -3.55
N PRO A 371 -4.07 6.25 -4.60
CA PRO A 371 -4.12 7.70 -4.83
C PRO A 371 -5.46 8.27 -5.29
N PHE A 372 -6.44 7.43 -5.62
CA PHE A 372 -7.81 7.89 -5.87
C PHE A 372 -8.50 8.37 -4.59
N MET A 373 -8.06 7.89 -3.42
CA MET A 373 -8.52 8.46 -2.16
C MET A 373 -8.10 9.94 -2.08
N PRO A 374 -9.03 10.87 -1.78
CA PRO A 374 -8.67 12.25 -1.57
C PRO A 374 -7.74 12.40 -0.36
N CYS A 375 -6.53 12.93 -0.60
CA CYS A 375 -5.55 13.20 0.45
C CYS A 375 -5.72 14.61 1.03
N GLY A 376 -5.05 14.91 2.15
CA GLY A 376 -5.12 16.22 2.82
C GLY A 376 -4.86 17.41 1.88
N ALA A 377 -3.88 17.27 0.96
CA ALA A 377 -3.55 18.29 -0.04
C ALA A 377 -4.68 18.58 -1.06
N LYS A 378 -5.69 17.71 -1.18
CA LYS A 378 -6.87 17.94 -2.04
C LYS A 378 -8.00 18.66 -1.31
N LEU A 379 -7.95 18.77 0.03
CA LEU A 379 -8.98 19.44 0.82
C LEU A 379 -9.12 20.94 0.49
N PRO A 380 -8.03 21.72 0.28
CA PRO A 380 -8.16 23.12 -0.12
C PRO A 380 -8.91 23.29 -1.45
N VAL A 381 -8.69 22.38 -2.42
CA VAL A 381 -9.40 22.39 -3.71
C VAL A 381 -10.89 22.09 -3.51
N ILE A 382 -11.22 21.08 -2.69
CA ILE A 382 -12.62 20.78 -2.34
C ILE A 382 -13.28 21.99 -1.67
N ALA A 383 -12.60 22.62 -0.70
CA ALA A 383 -13.11 23.77 0.02
C ALA A 383 -13.33 24.98 -0.90
N LEU A 384 -12.38 25.28 -1.80
CA LEU A 384 -12.53 26.35 -2.79
C LEU A 384 -13.80 26.17 -3.63
N PHE A 385 -13.92 25.02 -4.29
CA PHE A 385 -15.02 24.80 -5.21
C PHE A 385 -16.36 24.65 -4.48
N SER A 386 -16.37 24.01 -3.30
CA SER A 386 -17.58 23.89 -2.45
C SER A 386 -18.04 25.26 -1.94
N GLY A 387 -17.10 26.09 -1.49
CA GLY A 387 -17.37 27.43 -1.01
C GLY A 387 -17.88 28.36 -2.11
N VAL A 388 -17.20 28.39 -3.26
CA VAL A 388 -17.51 29.32 -4.36
C VAL A 388 -18.79 28.93 -5.10
N PHE A 389 -18.97 27.65 -5.43
CA PHE A 389 -20.03 27.20 -6.35
C PHE A 389 -21.20 26.46 -5.67
N PHE A 390 -21.05 26.05 -4.41
CA PHE A 390 -22.03 25.22 -3.70
C PHE A 390 -22.41 25.75 -2.31
N GLY A 391 -22.12 27.03 -2.01
CA GLY A 391 -22.54 27.67 -0.77
C GLY A 391 -21.95 27.03 0.49
N ASN A 392 -20.71 26.53 0.40
CA ASN A 392 -20.00 25.84 1.48
C ASN A 392 -20.72 24.57 1.99
N SER A 393 -21.36 23.85 1.08
CA SER A 393 -22.12 22.64 1.39
C SER A 393 -21.22 21.46 1.78
N ALA A 394 -21.36 20.96 3.02
CA ALA A 394 -20.58 19.83 3.53
C ALA A 394 -20.75 18.51 2.74
N TRP A 395 -21.85 18.37 1.97
CA TRP A 395 -22.11 17.18 1.17
C TRP A 395 -21.15 17.03 -0.01
N VAL A 396 -20.58 18.12 -0.54
CA VAL A 396 -19.68 18.09 -1.71
C VAL A 396 -18.42 17.28 -1.38
N GLY A 397 -17.75 17.63 -0.28
CA GLY A 397 -16.57 16.88 0.17
C GLY A 397 -16.90 15.42 0.49
N THR A 398 -17.99 15.18 1.20
CA THR A 398 -18.46 13.82 1.53
C THR A 398 -18.71 12.99 0.26
N ALA A 399 -19.35 13.57 -0.75
CA ALA A 399 -19.61 12.93 -2.03
C ALA A 399 -18.31 12.56 -2.77
N MET A 400 -17.28 13.41 -2.73
CA MET A 400 -15.98 13.10 -3.36
C MET A 400 -15.35 11.82 -2.80
N TYR A 401 -15.44 11.58 -1.48
CA TYR A 401 -14.93 10.35 -0.87
C TYR A 401 -15.73 9.12 -1.28
N PHE A 402 -17.06 9.22 -1.39
CA PHE A 402 -17.88 8.10 -1.88
C PHE A 402 -17.61 7.78 -3.36
N VAL A 403 -17.45 8.81 -4.20
CA VAL A 403 -17.06 8.64 -5.61
C VAL A 403 -15.68 8.00 -5.69
N ALA A 404 -14.73 8.39 -4.83
CA ALA A 404 -13.40 7.77 -4.76
C ALA A 404 -13.48 6.27 -4.47
N ILE A 405 -14.28 5.86 -3.48
CA ILE A 405 -14.49 4.45 -3.15
C ILE A 405 -15.09 3.69 -4.36
N GLY A 406 -16.06 4.30 -5.05
CA GLY A 406 -16.64 3.75 -6.28
C GLY A 406 -15.61 3.56 -7.40
N ILE A 407 -14.76 4.56 -7.63
CA ILE A 407 -13.67 4.51 -8.62
C ILE A 407 -12.63 3.44 -8.25
N ILE A 408 -12.29 3.29 -6.97
CA ILE A 408 -11.38 2.25 -6.50
C ILE A 408 -11.96 0.86 -6.75
N ILE A 409 -13.23 0.64 -6.43
CA ILE A 409 -13.93 -0.63 -6.68
C ILE A 409 -13.96 -0.94 -8.18
N LEU A 410 -14.37 0.03 -9.00
CA LEU A 410 -14.41 -0.11 -10.45
C LEU A 410 -13.01 -0.38 -11.03
N GLY A 411 -12.02 0.37 -10.59
CA GLY A 411 -10.63 0.21 -11.01
C GLY A 411 -10.05 -1.14 -10.61
N ALA A 412 -10.33 -1.63 -9.41
CA ALA A 412 -9.93 -2.97 -8.98
C ALA A 412 -10.54 -4.05 -9.89
N LEU A 413 -11.82 -3.92 -10.25
CA LEU A 413 -12.50 -4.84 -11.18
C LEU A 413 -11.90 -4.80 -12.59
N ILE A 414 -11.64 -3.60 -13.13
CA ILE A 414 -11.01 -3.42 -14.44
C ILE A 414 -9.62 -4.10 -14.44
N VAL A 415 -8.79 -3.81 -13.43
CA VAL A 415 -7.44 -4.38 -13.33
C VAL A 415 -7.50 -5.89 -13.14
N LYS A 416 -8.42 -6.40 -12.32
CA LYS A 416 -8.69 -7.84 -12.17
C LYS A 416 -9.01 -8.48 -13.52
N ARG A 417 -9.82 -7.82 -14.34
CA ARG A 417 -10.19 -8.35 -15.65
C ARG A 417 -9.04 -8.29 -16.68
N ILE A 418 -8.23 -7.23 -16.67
CA ILE A 418 -7.04 -7.09 -17.53
C ILE A 418 -5.91 -8.06 -17.14
N THR A 419 -5.74 -8.30 -15.84
CA THR A 419 -4.72 -9.23 -15.34
C THR A 419 -5.16 -10.70 -15.40
N ARG A 420 -6.47 -10.95 -15.47
CA ARG A 420 -7.13 -12.24 -15.73
C ARG A 420 -6.55 -13.41 -14.94
N ASP A 421 -6.47 -13.22 -13.63
CA ASP A 421 -6.05 -14.28 -12.72
C ASP A 421 -7.21 -15.24 -12.45
N SER A 422 -7.08 -16.45 -12.99
CA SER A 422 -8.02 -17.56 -12.86
C SER A 422 -7.88 -18.16 -11.46
N GLY A 423 -8.73 -17.75 -10.53
CA GLY A 423 -9.07 -18.58 -9.36
C GLY A 423 -8.02 -18.75 -8.26
N ARG A 424 -6.81 -18.19 -8.36
CA ARG A 424 -5.85 -18.19 -7.24
C ARG A 424 -6.18 -17.08 -6.25
N ALA A 425 -7.30 -17.22 -5.53
CA ALA A 425 -7.56 -16.38 -4.39
C ALA A 425 -6.41 -16.60 -3.40
N SER A 426 -5.52 -15.61 -3.23
CA SER A 426 -4.55 -15.64 -2.15
C SER A 426 -5.34 -15.89 -0.86
N TYR A 427 -5.09 -17.02 -0.20
CA TYR A 427 -5.81 -17.32 1.03
C TYR A 427 -5.36 -16.28 2.06
N PHE A 428 -6.28 -15.40 2.43
CA PHE A 428 -6.03 -14.41 3.46
C PHE A 428 -5.95 -15.12 4.81
N ILE A 429 -4.77 -15.66 5.12
CA ILE A 429 -4.44 -16.25 6.40
C ILE A 429 -3.68 -15.18 7.20
N MET A 430 -4.36 -14.55 8.14
CA MET A 430 -3.77 -13.59 9.05
C MET A 430 -3.85 -14.11 10.48
N GLU A 431 -2.72 -14.20 11.17
CA GLU A 431 -2.74 -14.38 12.61
C GLU A 431 -3.15 -13.05 13.24
N LEU A 432 -4.29 -13.04 13.95
CA LEU A 432 -4.69 -11.86 14.70
C LEU A 432 -3.73 -11.69 15.89
N PRO A 433 -2.96 -10.59 15.98
CA PRO A 433 -2.10 -10.35 17.12
C PRO A 433 -2.94 -10.13 18.38
N GLU A 434 -2.45 -10.50 19.55
CA GLU A 434 -3.13 -10.16 20.81
C GLU A 434 -3.25 -8.63 20.98
N TYR A 435 -4.34 -8.16 21.61
CA TYR A 435 -4.46 -6.76 21.99
C TYR A 435 -3.34 -6.37 22.93
N ARG A 436 -2.67 -5.25 22.61
CA ARG A 436 -1.58 -4.70 23.42
C ARG A 436 -1.83 -3.22 23.66
N VAL A 437 -1.40 -2.74 24.82
CA VAL A 437 -1.35 -1.29 25.06
C VAL A 437 -0.28 -0.71 24.11
N PRO A 438 -0.63 0.27 23.29
CA PRO A 438 0.30 0.80 22.28
C PRO A 438 1.47 1.52 22.95
N SER A 439 2.67 1.39 22.39
CA SER A 439 3.87 2.02 22.95
C SER A 439 4.04 3.41 22.35
N VAL A 440 3.80 4.46 23.14
CA VAL A 440 4.01 5.85 22.73
C VAL A 440 5.44 6.08 22.23
N LYS A 441 6.44 5.47 22.87
CA LYS A 441 7.85 5.55 22.45
C LYS A 441 8.06 5.00 21.04
N ARG A 442 7.49 3.83 20.72
CA ARG A 442 7.61 3.25 19.37
C ARG A 442 6.86 4.10 18.34
N ALA A 443 5.69 4.60 18.70
CA ALA A 443 4.91 5.49 17.83
C ALA A 443 5.67 6.79 17.50
N LEU A 444 6.34 7.42 18.49
CA LEU A 444 7.19 8.60 18.26
C LEU A 444 8.39 8.29 17.35
N VAL A 445 9.09 7.19 17.57
CA VAL A 445 10.21 6.77 16.71
C VAL A 445 9.72 6.49 15.28
N SER A 446 8.56 5.84 15.13
CA SER A 446 7.93 5.60 13.83
C SER A 446 7.56 6.91 13.15
N MET A 447 6.93 7.85 13.86
CA MET A 447 6.59 9.19 13.36
C MET A 447 7.83 9.93 12.85
N VAL A 448 8.89 10.02 13.64
CA VAL A 448 10.12 10.74 13.27
C VAL A 448 10.83 10.07 12.09
N SER A 449 10.92 8.74 12.07
CA SER A 449 11.58 8.02 10.97
C SER A 449 10.85 8.20 9.64
N ARG A 450 9.52 8.12 9.65
CA ARG A 450 8.68 8.33 8.46
C ARG A 450 8.65 9.81 8.04
N GLY A 451 8.59 10.75 8.99
CA GLY A 451 8.69 12.19 8.72
C GLY A 451 10.03 12.55 8.08
N LYS A 452 11.15 12.03 8.60
CA LYS A 452 12.48 12.22 7.98
C LYS A 452 12.52 11.68 6.54
N ALA A 453 11.95 10.50 6.30
CA ALA A 453 11.89 9.92 4.96
C ALA A 453 11.08 10.79 3.98
N PHE A 454 9.99 11.40 4.45
CA PHE A 454 9.22 12.38 3.67
C PHE A 454 10.04 13.63 3.34
N VAL A 455 10.71 14.23 4.33
CA VAL A 455 11.55 15.43 4.11
C VAL A 455 12.65 15.15 3.08
N ILE A 456 13.36 14.02 3.17
CA ILE A 456 14.47 13.72 2.24
C ILE A 456 13.96 13.48 0.81
N LYS A 457 12.84 12.77 0.64
CA LYS A 457 12.37 12.31 -0.67
C LYS A 457 11.39 13.24 -1.37
N ALA A 458 10.52 13.91 -0.61
CA ALA A 458 9.43 14.72 -1.16
C ALA A 458 9.75 16.21 -1.13
N ALA A 459 10.38 16.73 -0.06
CA ALA A 459 10.62 18.17 0.07
C ALA A 459 11.56 18.71 -1.03
N THR A 460 12.57 17.94 -1.43
CA THR A 460 13.50 18.32 -2.51
C THR A 460 12.79 18.44 -3.85
N ILE A 461 11.89 17.50 -4.16
CA ILE A 461 11.08 17.53 -5.38
C ILE A 461 10.11 18.72 -5.32
N ILE A 462 9.40 18.91 -4.20
CA ILE A 462 8.43 19.99 -4.01
C ILE A 462 9.10 21.35 -4.14
N LEU A 463 10.25 21.57 -3.49
CA LEU A 463 10.98 22.84 -3.54
C LEU A 463 11.43 23.18 -4.96
N LEU A 464 12.07 22.23 -5.66
CA LEU A 464 12.50 22.41 -7.05
C LEU A 464 11.33 22.76 -7.95
N CYS A 465 10.24 22.02 -7.79
CA CYS A 465 9.02 22.19 -8.54
C CYS A 465 8.35 23.55 -8.28
N ASN A 466 8.28 23.98 -7.02
CA ASN A 466 7.69 25.25 -6.64
C ASN A 466 8.49 26.42 -7.23
N ALA A 467 9.82 26.35 -7.14
CA ALA A 467 10.70 27.35 -7.76
C ALA A 467 10.50 27.43 -9.29
N ILE A 468 10.39 26.28 -9.98
CA ILE A 468 10.13 26.25 -11.42
C ILE A 468 8.75 26.85 -11.75
N ILE A 469 7.71 26.44 -11.02
CA ILE A 469 6.34 26.95 -11.24
C ILE A 469 6.31 28.47 -11.01
N HIS A 470 6.94 28.95 -9.94
CA HIS A 470 7.00 30.37 -9.63
C HIS A 470 7.72 31.15 -10.73
N ILE A 471 8.86 30.66 -11.24
CA ILE A 471 9.53 31.27 -12.40
C ILE A 471 8.60 31.30 -13.62
N MET A 472 7.88 30.20 -13.87
CA MET A 472 6.97 30.12 -15.02
C MET A 472 5.76 31.06 -14.88
N GLN A 473 5.32 31.37 -13.66
CA GLN A 473 4.22 32.29 -13.37
C GLN A 473 4.68 33.76 -13.46
N SER A 474 5.83 34.06 -12.87
CA SER A 474 6.31 35.43 -12.69
C SER A 474 7.04 36.01 -13.91
N PHE A 475 7.47 35.17 -14.87
CA PHE A 475 8.28 35.62 -16.01
C PHE A 475 7.70 35.24 -17.37
N THR A 476 8.01 36.08 -18.37
CA THR A 476 7.88 35.78 -19.80
C THR A 476 9.10 35.01 -20.32
N TRP A 477 9.04 34.47 -21.55
CA TRP A 477 10.19 33.77 -22.17
C TRP A 477 11.45 34.64 -22.31
N ASN A 478 11.29 35.97 -22.29
CA ASN A 478 12.39 36.94 -22.31
C ASN A 478 12.91 37.30 -20.91
N LEU A 479 12.45 36.58 -19.86
CA LEU A 479 12.79 36.82 -18.45
C LEU A 479 12.41 38.21 -17.93
N GLN A 480 11.38 38.82 -18.53
CA GLN A 480 10.76 40.04 -18.01
C GLN A 480 9.64 39.66 -17.03
N LEU A 481 9.54 40.42 -15.94
CA LEU A 481 8.54 40.22 -14.90
C LEU A 481 7.14 40.54 -15.43
N VAL A 482 6.18 39.66 -15.16
CA VAL A 482 4.79 39.82 -15.62
C VAL A 482 4.07 40.78 -14.69
N GLU A 483 3.56 41.88 -15.23
CA GLU A 483 2.73 42.85 -14.50
C GLU A 483 1.33 42.29 -14.21
N GLU A 484 0.70 42.75 -13.12
CA GLU A 484 -0.67 42.38 -12.76
C GLU A 484 -1.65 42.72 -13.90
N GLY A 485 -2.50 41.76 -14.28
CA GLY A 485 -3.41 41.85 -15.42
C GLY A 485 -2.85 41.36 -16.76
N MET A 486 -1.56 41.01 -16.83
CA MET A 486 -0.89 40.46 -18.02
C MET A 486 -0.48 38.99 -17.84
N GLU A 487 -1.13 38.25 -16.94
CA GLU A 487 -0.79 36.87 -16.56
C GLU A 487 -0.79 35.90 -17.76
N ALA A 488 -1.60 36.20 -18.78
CA ALA A 488 -1.67 35.43 -20.03
C ALA A 488 -0.37 35.47 -20.86
N SER A 489 0.55 36.40 -20.58
CA SER A 489 1.86 36.50 -21.23
C SER A 489 2.96 35.65 -20.55
N SER A 490 2.66 35.05 -19.39
CA SER A 490 3.59 34.23 -18.63
C SER A 490 4.04 32.97 -19.40
N ILE A 491 5.22 32.44 -19.05
CA ILE A 491 5.70 31.15 -19.57
C ILE A 491 4.67 30.06 -19.27
N LEU A 492 4.07 30.06 -18.08
CA LEU A 492 3.05 29.09 -17.68
C LEU A 492 1.84 29.14 -18.61
N ALA A 493 1.34 30.33 -18.97
CA ALA A 493 0.23 30.48 -19.90
C ALA A 493 0.53 29.83 -21.26
N SER A 494 1.74 30.04 -21.79
CA SER A 494 2.15 29.46 -23.07
C SER A 494 2.21 27.92 -23.06
N ILE A 495 2.56 27.31 -21.92
CA ILE A 495 2.61 25.85 -21.74
C ILE A 495 1.21 25.27 -21.45
N ALA A 496 0.35 26.03 -20.77
CA ALA A 496 -1.00 25.60 -20.40
C ALA A 496 -2.00 25.70 -21.56
N HIS A 497 -1.82 26.64 -22.49
CA HIS A 497 -2.78 26.88 -23.58
C HIS A 497 -2.97 25.67 -24.52
N PRO A 498 -1.94 24.89 -24.92
CA PRO A 498 -2.16 23.65 -25.66
C PRO A 498 -2.94 22.61 -24.85
N PHE A 499 -2.74 22.57 -23.54
CA PHE A 499 -3.41 21.64 -22.65
C PHE A 499 -4.90 21.99 -22.45
N SER A 500 -5.26 23.28 -22.52
CA SER A 500 -6.66 23.71 -22.36
C SER A 500 -7.58 23.17 -23.45
N ILE A 501 -7.07 22.91 -24.66
CA ILE A 501 -7.82 22.32 -25.77
C ILE A 501 -8.37 20.93 -25.40
N LEU A 502 -7.57 20.13 -24.68
CA LEU A 502 -7.99 18.80 -24.21
C LEU A 502 -9.08 18.88 -23.13
N LEU A 503 -9.19 20.02 -22.45
CA LEU A 503 -10.14 20.26 -21.36
C LEU A 503 -11.45 20.93 -21.82
N ILE A 504 -11.54 21.37 -23.09
CA ILE A 504 -12.79 21.92 -23.66
C ILE A 504 -13.96 20.94 -23.49
N PRO A 505 -13.84 19.64 -23.84
CA PRO A 505 -14.95 18.68 -23.67
C PRO A 505 -15.36 18.42 -22.22
N LEU A 506 -14.54 18.84 -21.26
CA LEU A 506 -14.77 18.71 -19.82
C LEU A 506 -15.42 19.96 -19.22
N GLY A 507 -15.60 21.03 -20.01
CA GLY A 507 -16.33 22.24 -19.60
C GLY A 507 -15.50 23.33 -18.95
N PHE A 508 -14.18 23.21 -18.97
CA PHE A 508 -13.24 24.16 -18.36
C PHE A 508 -11.98 24.37 -19.23
N GLY A 509 -12.18 24.50 -20.55
CA GLY A 509 -11.12 24.70 -21.55
C GLY A 509 -10.37 26.03 -21.49
N THR A 510 -10.26 26.66 -20.30
CA THR A 510 -9.51 27.89 -20.10
C THR A 510 -8.06 27.59 -19.75
N TRP A 511 -7.13 28.46 -20.18
CA TRP A 511 -5.71 28.26 -19.91
C TRP A 511 -5.39 28.37 -18.41
N GLN A 512 -6.16 29.15 -17.66
CA GLN A 512 -6.00 29.31 -16.21
C GLN A 512 -6.26 28.00 -15.47
N LEU A 513 -7.37 27.32 -15.80
CA LEU A 513 -7.72 26.03 -15.20
C LEU A 513 -6.78 24.92 -15.68
N ALA A 514 -6.33 24.99 -16.94
CA ALA A 514 -5.29 24.12 -17.47
C ALA A 514 -3.96 24.29 -16.73
N ALA A 515 -3.53 25.53 -16.48
CA ALA A 515 -2.31 25.86 -15.74
C ALA A 515 -2.39 25.33 -14.31
N ALA A 516 -3.51 25.53 -13.62
CA ALA A 516 -3.76 24.98 -12.30
C ALA A 516 -3.82 23.44 -12.27
N ALA A 517 -4.32 22.79 -13.32
CA ALA A 517 -4.28 21.33 -13.43
C ALA A 517 -2.85 20.79 -13.64
N VAL A 518 -2.04 21.47 -14.47
CA VAL A 518 -0.63 21.11 -14.74
C VAL A 518 0.22 21.24 -13.48
N THR A 519 0.11 22.36 -12.77
CA THR A 519 0.78 22.56 -11.48
C THR A 519 0.28 21.57 -10.43
N GLY A 520 -1.00 21.18 -10.49
CA GLY A 520 -1.59 20.13 -9.65
C GLY A 520 -0.98 18.73 -9.84
N PHE A 521 -0.45 18.39 -11.02
CA PHE A 521 0.30 17.13 -11.21
C PHE A 521 1.62 17.12 -10.46
N ILE A 522 2.18 18.30 -10.26
CA ILE A 522 3.44 18.48 -9.57
C ILE A 522 3.20 18.42 -8.05
N ALA A 523 2.33 19.30 -7.53
CA ALA A 523 1.88 19.34 -6.15
C ALA A 523 0.39 19.73 -6.09
N LYS A 524 -0.43 18.94 -5.38
CA LYS A 524 -1.89 19.14 -5.39
C LYS A 524 -2.32 20.34 -4.56
N GLU A 525 -1.58 20.70 -3.52
CA GLU A 525 -1.82 21.93 -2.75
C GLU A 525 -1.64 23.21 -3.59
N ASN A 526 -0.77 23.18 -4.61
CA ASN A 526 -0.46 24.35 -5.45
C ASN A 526 -1.59 24.72 -6.41
N VAL A 527 -2.63 23.88 -6.56
CA VAL A 527 -3.76 24.16 -7.46
C VAL A 527 -4.44 25.45 -7.05
N VAL A 528 -4.74 25.62 -5.76
CA VAL A 528 -5.43 26.81 -5.24
C VAL A 528 -4.55 28.05 -5.37
N GLY A 529 -3.27 27.95 -5.00
CA GLY A 529 -2.32 29.06 -5.16
C GLY A 529 -2.14 29.48 -6.62
N THR A 530 -2.06 28.53 -7.54
CA THR A 530 -1.99 28.83 -8.98
C THR A 530 -3.27 29.51 -9.47
N LEU A 531 -4.45 29.08 -9.02
CA LEU A 531 -5.70 29.76 -9.38
C LEU A 531 -5.74 31.19 -8.85
N ALA A 532 -5.23 31.44 -7.65
CA ALA A 532 -5.12 32.79 -7.07
C ALA A 532 -4.24 33.71 -7.90
N VAL A 533 -3.04 33.27 -8.25
CA VAL A 533 -2.11 34.05 -9.07
C VAL A 533 -2.69 34.30 -10.45
N VAL A 534 -3.18 33.24 -11.11
CA VAL A 534 -3.51 33.29 -12.53
C VAL A 534 -4.85 33.98 -12.82
N TYR A 535 -5.75 34.04 -11.84
CA TYR A 535 -6.97 34.86 -11.92
C TYR A 535 -6.78 36.28 -11.33
N GLY A 536 -5.60 36.60 -10.79
CA GLY A 536 -5.32 37.92 -10.20
C GLY A 536 -6.13 38.18 -8.94
N ILE A 537 -6.42 37.15 -8.15
CA ILE A 537 -7.25 37.28 -6.96
C ILE A 537 -6.51 36.69 -5.75
N THR A 538 -6.09 37.55 -4.84
CA THR A 538 -5.31 37.18 -3.67
C THR A 538 -6.22 36.82 -2.48
N ASN A 539 -5.79 35.82 -1.69
CA ASN A 539 -6.37 35.45 -0.38
C ASN A 539 -7.89 35.13 -0.34
N PHE A 540 -8.34 34.21 -1.20
CA PHE A 540 -9.75 33.78 -1.22
C PHE A 540 -10.18 32.87 -0.08
N ILE A 541 -9.28 32.05 0.44
CA ILE A 541 -9.59 31.00 1.41
C ILE A 541 -8.64 31.15 2.56
N ASN A 542 -9.19 31.20 3.77
CA ASN A 542 -8.39 30.89 4.92
C ASN A 542 -8.12 29.38 4.88
N THR A 543 -6.90 28.99 4.53
CA THR A 543 -6.49 27.57 4.42
C THR A 543 -6.61 26.83 5.74
N GLU A 544 -6.69 27.54 6.86
CA GLU A 544 -6.86 27.00 8.21
C GLU A 544 -8.34 26.67 8.48
N GLU A 545 -9.27 27.56 8.11
CA GLU A 545 -10.71 27.37 8.34
C GLU A 545 -11.43 26.67 7.16
N LEU A 546 -10.80 26.58 5.99
CA LEU A 546 -11.41 26.10 4.73
C LEU A 546 -12.66 26.93 4.34
N VAL A 547 -12.68 28.22 4.72
CA VAL A 547 -13.78 29.16 4.47
C VAL A 547 -13.32 30.28 3.53
N LEU A 548 -14.24 30.77 2.69
CA LEU A 548 -14.01 31.91 1.82
C LEU A 548 -13.95 33.23 2.61
N VAL A 549 -12.91 34.02 2.35
CA VAL A 549 -12.66 35.31 3.01
C VAL A 549 -13.44 36.46 2.33
N SER A 550 -13.78 36.35 1.03
CA SER A 550 -14.57 37.36 0.31
C SER A 550 -15.43 36.78 -0.84
N GLY A 551 -16.33 37.60 -1.38
CA GLY A 551 -17.55 37.24 -2.13
C GLY A 551 -17.45 36.09 -3.14
N ALA A 552 -18.03 34.94 -2.79
CA ALA A 552 -18.16 33.78 -3.67
C ALA A 552 -18.76 34.13 -5.05
N ALA A 553 -19.72 35.06 -5.10
CA ALA A 553 -20.39 35.48 -6.33
C ALA A 553 -19.46 36.21 -7.31
N SER A 554 -18.58 37.10 -6.83
CA SER A 554 -17.61 37.79 -7.68
C SER A 554 -16.54 36.82 -8.20
N ILE A 555 -16.14 35.86 -7.38
CA ILE A 555 -15.13 34.85 -7.76
C ILE A 555 -15.69 33.90 -8.82
N ALA A 556 -16.93 33.42 -8.63
CA ALA A 556 -17.61 32.60 -9.63
C ALA A 556 -17.74 33.32 -10.97
N GLN A 557 -18.01 34.63 -10.96
CA GLN A 557 -18.02 35.46 -12.16
C GLN A 557 -16.64 35.60 -12.81
N ILE A 558 -15.58 35.86 -12.04
CA ILE A 558 -14.23 36.00 -12.59
C ILE A 558 -13.72 34.67 -13.18
N MET A 559 -14.04 33.54 -12.54
CA MET A 559 -13.69 32.22 -13.07
C MET A 559 -14.47 31.86 -14.33
N GLY A 560 -15.64 32.47 -14.55
CA GLY A 560 -16.48 32.21 -15.72
C GLY A 560 -17.02 30.79 -15.80
N LEU A 561 -17.16 30.11 -14.65
CA LEU A 561 -17.56 28.70 -14.59
C LEU A 561 -19.02 28.53 -14.17
N THR A 562 -19.69 27.55 -14.76
CA THR A 562 -20.95 27.02 -14.23
C THR A 562 -20.68 26.09 -13.04
N SER A 563 -21.67 25.87 -12.16
CA SER A 563 -21.54 24.89 -11.07
C SER A 563 -21.25 23.47 -11.59
N VAL A 564 -21.73 23.13 -12.79
CA VAL A 564 -21.45 21.84 -13.44
C VAL A 564 -19.99 21.75 -13.89
N SER A 565 -19.48 22.79 -14.58
CA SER A 565 -18.08 22.87 -14.99
C SER A 565 -17.13 22.87 -13.79
N ALA A 566 -17.49 23.58 -12.72
CA ALA A 566 -16.78 23.58 -11.45
C ALA A 566 -16.70 22.18 -10.83
N LEU A 567 -17.82 21.43 -10.80
CA LEU A 567 -17.83 20.05 -10.32
C LEU A 567 -16.98 19.13 -11.21
N ALA A 568 -17.06 19.30 -12.53
CA ALA A 568 -16.25 18.53 -13.47
C ALA A 568 -14.74 18.79 -13.29
N TYR A 569 -14.35 20.04 -13.07
CA TYR A 569 -12.96 20.42 -12.76
C TYR A 569 -12.50 19.81 -11.44
N LEU A 570 -13.33 19.89 -10.40
CA LEU A 570 -13.06 19.28 -9.10
C LEU A 570 -12.80 17.77 -9.26
N MET A 571 -13.71 17.04 -9.92
CA MET A 571 -13.58 15.61 -10.19
C MET A 571 -12.32 15.26 -10.99
N PHE A 572 -11.99 16.06 -12.01
CA PHE A 572 -10.77 15.88 -12.79
C PHE A 572 -9.53 16.03 -11.90
N ASN A 573 -9.45 17.10 -11.11
CA ASN A 573 -8.28 17.35 -10.26
C ASN A 573 -8.12 16.27 -9.18
N LEU A 574 -9.23 15.78 -8.61
CA LEU A 574 -9.25 14.75 -7.58
C LEU A 574 -8.83 13.36 -8.08
N PHE A 575 -9.27 12.96 -9.27
CA PHE A 575 -9.12 11.59 -9.77
C PHE A 575 -8.11 11.43 -10.91
N THR A 576 -7.30 12.45 -11.15
CA THR A 576 -6.12 12.38 -12.00
C THR A 576 -4.90 11.80 -11.25
N PRO A 577 -3.81 11.47 -11.96
CA PRO A 577 -2.56 11.03 -11.36
C PRO A 577 -2.14 11.88 -10.15
N PRO A 578 -1.57 11.26 -9.10
CA PRO A 578 -1.17 11.99 -7.90
C PRO A 578 0.07 12.84 -8.17
N CYS A 579 0.53 13.56 -7.14
CA CYS A 579 1.74 14.37 -7.22
C CYS A 579 2.96 13.54 -7.65
N PHE A 580 3.97 14.19 -8.24
CA PHE A 580 5.19 13.52 -8.73
C PHE A 580 5.91 12.72 -7.65
N ALA A 581 5.90 13.19 -6.40
CA ALA A 581 6.46 12.44 -5.27
C ALA A 581 5.71 11.12 -5.02
N ALA A 582 4.39 11.11 -5.16
CA ALA A 582 3.59 9.88 -5.07
C ALA A 582 3.80 8.96 -6.28
N ILE A 583 3.96 9.51 -7.49
CA ILE A 583 4.35 8.72 -8.67
C ILE A 583 5.72 8.07 -8.47
N GLY A 584 6.68 8.78 -7.86
CA GLY A 584 7.99 8.25 -7.48
C GLY A 584 7.88 7.08 -6.48
N ALA A 585 7.02 7.21 -5.47
CA ALA A 585 6.72 6.12 -4.54
C ALA A 585 6.04 4.93 -5.26
N MET A 586 5.11 5.21 -6.18
CA MET A 586 4.43 4.20 -6.99
C MET A 586 5.42 3.41 -7.85
N ASN A 587 6.41 4.08 -8.44
CA ASN A 587 7.46 3.43 -9.21
C ASN A 587 8.32 2.49 -8.34
N ALA A 588 8.64 2.90 -7.11
CA ALA A 588 9.41 2.08 -6.18
C ALA A 588 8.67 0.80 -5.76
N GLU A 589 7.35 0.87 -5.54
CA GLU A 589 6.55 -0.29 -5.10
C GLU A 589 6.06 -1.17 -6.28
N MET A 590 5.93 -0.63 -7.49
CA MET A 590 5.49 -1.40 -8.66
C MET A 590 6.61 -2.25 -9.26
N GLU A 591 7.88 -1.87 -9.09
CA GLU A 591 9.06 -2.58 -9.61
C GLU A 591 9.01 -2.85 -11.13
N SER A 592 8.19 -2.09 -11.88
CA SER A 592 7.99 -2.27 -13.32
C SER A 592 7.55 -0.97 -14.00
N ARG A 593 8.35 -0.49 -14.97
CA ARG A 593 8.04 0.72 -15.74
C ARG A 593 6.77 0.59 -16.60
N LYS A 594 6.48 -0.62 -17.10
CA LYS A 594 5.25 -0.88 -17.87
C LYS A 594 4.01 -0.68 -17.01
N TRP A 595 4.04 -1.21 -15.78
CA TRP A 595 2.96 -1.02 -14.80
C TRP A 595 2.82 0.43 -14.36
N LEU A 596 3.94 1.15 -14.17
CA LEU A 596 3.91 2.57 -13.82
C LEU A 596 3.17 3.39 -14.88
N TRP A 597 3.59 3.30 -16.14
CA TRP A 597 2.97 4.06 -17.23
C TRP A 597 1.53 3.64 -17.50
N ALA A 598 1.23 2.34 -17.40
CA ALA A 598 -0.15 1.86 -17.46
C ALA A 598 -1.00 2.44 -16.33
N GLY A 599 -0.45 2.55 -15.11
CA GLY A 599 -1.15 3.12 -13.97
C GLY A 599 -1.37 4.62 -14.06
N ILE A 600 -0.38 5.39 -14.52
CA ILE A 600 -0.53 6.83 -14.79
C ILE A 600 -1.58 7.05 -15.89
N GLY A 601 -1.50 6.29 -16.99
CA GLY A 601 -2.48 6.36 -18.08
C GLY A 601 -3.89 5.98 -17.62
N PHE A 602 -4.02 4.95 -16.78
CA PHE A 602 -5.28 4.53 -16.19
C PHE A 602 -5.87 5.61 -15.28
N GLN A 603 -5.07 6.20 -14.38
CA GLN A 603 -5.52 7.29 -13.51
C GLN A 603 -5.93 8.52 -14.32
N LEU A 604 -5.17 8.89 -15.35
CA LEU A 604 -5.48 10.06 -16.19
C LEU A 604 -6.77 9.82 -16.99
N GLY A 605 -6.91 8.64 -17.59
CA GLY A 605 -8.10 8.24 -18.33
C GLY A 605 -9.34 8.16 -17.45
N MET A 606 -9.21 7.64 -16.21
CA MET A 606 -10.31 7.61 -15.24
C MET A 606 -10.75 9.02 -14.85
N GLY A 607 -9.82 9.90 -14.47
CA GLY A 607 -10.14 11.28 -14.12
C GLY A 607 -10.79 12.05 -15.29
N TYR A 608 -10.26 11.88 -16.51
CA TYR A 608 -10.85 12.47 -17.72
C TYR A 608 -12.27 11.97 -17.97
N THR A 609 -12.48 10.65 -17.91
CA THR A 609 -13.78 10.02 -18.20
C THR A 609 -14.84 10.44 -17.18
N VAL A 610 -14.51 10.44 -15.89
CA VAL A 610 -15.44 10.87 -14.83
C VAL A 610 -15.80 12.34 -15.01
N SER A 611 -14.81 13.21 -15.26
CA SER A 611 -15.05 14.63 -15.49
C SER A 611 -15.92 14.89 -16.72
N PHE A 612 -15.68 14.16 -17.81
CA PHE A 612 -16.48 14.26 -19.04
C PHE A 612 -17.95 13.92 -18.78
N PHE A 613 -18.22 12.79 -18.13
CA PHE A 613 -19.60 12.40 -17.82
C PHE A 613 -20.27 13.40 -16.88
N VAL A 614 -19.56 13.88 -15.86
CA VAL A 614 -20.10 14.89 -14.94
C VAL A 614 -20.49 16.17 -15.68
N TYR A 615 -19.62 16.67 -16.57
CA TYR A 615 -19.91 17.88 -17.33
C TYR A 615 -21.05 17.69 -18.32
N GLN A 616 -21.02 16.63 -19.12
CA GLN A 616 -21.98 16.45 -20.21
C GLN A 616 -23.36 16.04 -19.71
N ILE A 617 -23.44 15.14 -18.74
CA ILE A 617 -24.73 14.78 -18.11
C ILE A 617 -25.26 15.97 -17.30
N GLY A 618 -24.39 16.63 -16.54
CA GLY A 618 -24.79 17.81 -15.77
C GLY A 618 -25.31 18.94 -16.65
N SER A 619 -24.66 19.22 -17.78
CA SER A 619 -25.09 20.25 -18.74
C SER A 619 -26.43 19.87 -19.37
N PHE A 620 -26.57 18.61 -19.80
CA PHE A 620 -27.84 18.13 -20.34
C PHE A 620 -29.00 18.28 -19.34
N MET A 621 -28.75 18.00 -18.05
CA MET A 621 -29.75 18.14 -17.00
C MET A 621 -30.10 19.60 -16.67
N THR A 622 -29.16 20.53 -16.77
CA THR A 622 -29.38 21.93 -16.38
C THR A 622 -29.81 22.83 -17.54
N THR A 623 -29.29 22.61 -18.75
CA THR A 623 -29.56 23.44 -19.93
C THR A 623 -30.40 22.75 -21.00
N GLY A 624 -30.63 21.43 -20.89
CA GLY A 624 -31.36 20.64 -21.90
C GLY A 624 -30.54 20.32 -23.17
N SER A 625 -29.27 20.74 -23.22
CA SER A 625 -28.36 20.52 -24.34
C SER A 625 -27.05 19.89 -23.86
N VAL A 626 -26.36 19.15 -24.74
CA VAL A 626 -25.01 18.67 -24.45
C VAL A 626 -24.04 19.86 -24.41
N GLY A 627 -23.04 19.78 -23.55
CA GLY A 627 -22.02 20.82 -23.39
C GLY A 627 -21.07 20.90 -24.58
N GLU A 628 -20.30 21.98 -24.64
CA GLU A 628 -19.29 22.16 -25.68
C GLU A 628 -18.31 20.98 -25.76
N GLY A 629 -17.85 20.66 -26.97
CA GLY A 629 -16.87 19.60 -27.19
C GLY A 629 -17.40 18.17 -26.97
N PHE A 630 -18.72 17.95 -26.92
CA PHE A 630 -19.30 16.62 -26.71
C PHE A 630 -18.77 15.55 -27.67
N LEU A 631 -18.78 15.81 -28.99
CA LEU A 631 -18.30 14.86 -30.01
C LEU A 631 -16.81 14.49 -29.85
N PRO A 632 -15.86 15.45 -29.79
CA PRO A 632 -14.46 15.12 -29.58
C PRO A 632 -14.17 14.52 -28.19
N GLY A 633 -14.90 14.90 -27.15
CA GLY A 633 -14.77 14.25 -25.84
C GLY A 633 -15.28 12.82 -25.85
N LEU A 634 -16.41 12.56 -26.51
CA LEU A 634 -16.98 11.23 -26.65
C LEU A 634 -16.06 10.31 -27.44
N SER A 635 -15.41 10.80 -28.50
CA SER A 635 -14.44 10.02 -29.26
C SER A 635 -13.21 9.67 -28.42
N ALA A 636 -12.68 10.63 -27.64
CA ALA A 636 -11.57 10.39 -26.72
C ALA A 636 -11.93 9.36 -25.63
N VAL A 637 -13.08 9.51 -24.97
CA VAL A 637 -13.56 8.55 -23.95
C VAL A 637 -13.82 7.18 -24.56
N SER A 638 -14.42 7.12 -25.75
CA SER A 638 -14.66 5.85 -26.46
C SER A 638 -13.35 5.15 -26.83
N LEU A 639 -12.31 5.90 -27.21
CA LEU A 639 -10.98 5.36 -27.46
C LEU A 639 -10.34 4.83 -26.17
N LEU A 640 -10.41 5.57 -25.05
CA LEU A 640 -9.91 5.11 -23.75
C LEU A 640 -10.59 3.82 -23.30
N ILE A 641 -11.93 3.78 -23.37
CA ILE A 641 -12.72 2.58 -23.05
C ILE A 641 -12.37 1.45 -24.02
N GLY A 642 -12.23 1.75 -25.32
CA GLY A 642 -11.84 0.78 -26.34
C GLY A 642 -10.47 0.16 -26.09
N VAL A 643 -9.49 0.94 -25.64
CA VAL A 643 -8.17 0.45 -25.22
C VAL A 643 -8.29 -0.47 -24.00
N VAL A 644 -9.07 -0.08 -22.99
CA VAL A 644 -9.31 -0.91 -21.80
C VAL A 644 -9.96 -2.25 -22.19
N ILE A 645 -11.00 -2.21 -23.03
CA ILE A 645 -11.67 -3.41 -23.57
C ILE A 645 -10.69 -4.25 -24.38
N TYR A 646 -9.91 -3.65 -25.26
CA TYR A 646 -8.89 -4.35 -26.04
C TYR A 646 -7.87 -5.04 -25.14
N LEU A 647 -7.42 -4.41 -24.06
CA LEU A 647 -6.51 -5.04 -23.10
C LEU A 647 -7.17 -6.18 -22.32
N MET A 648 -8.48 -6.10 -22.05
CA MET A 648 -9.24 -7.18 -21.43
C MET A 648 -9.39 -8.41 -22.35
N TYR A 649 -9.56 -8.21 -23.66
CA TYR A 649 -9.76 -9.29 -24.66
C TYR A 649 -8.48 -9.76 -25.36
N GLY A 650 -7.47 -8.89 -25.54
CA GLY A 650 -6.25 -9.19 -26.28
C GLY A 650 -5.42 -10.32 -25.65
N ARG A 651 -5.46 -10.45 -24.32
CA ARG A 651 -4.86 -11.56 -23.58
C ARG A 651 -5.62 -12.87 -23.71
N GLU A 652 -6.94 -12.81 -23.93
CA GLU A 652 -7.75 -14.00 -24.19
C GLU A 652 -7.28 -14.74 -25.45
N ARG A 653 -6.92 -13.98 -26.48
CA ARG A 653 -6.38 -14.53 -27.73
C ARG A 653 -4.98 -15.11 -27.57
N SER A 654 -4.09 -14.52 -26.77
CA SER A 654 -2.75 -15.10 -26.56
C SER A 654 -2.81 -16.40 -25.78
N ASP A 655 -3.67 -16.48 -24.78
CA ASP A 655 -3.79 -17.68 -23.93
C ASP A 655 -4.49 -18.83 -24.66
N LEU A 656 -5.52 -18.54 -25.47
CA LEU A 656 -6.13 -19.51 -26.38
C LEU A 656 -5.15 -20.01 -27.45
N LYS A 657 -4.19 -19.18 -27.86
CA LYS A 657 -3.15 -19.56 -28.81
C LYS A 657 -2.10 -20.47 -28.15
N ASN A 658 -1.66 -20.11 -26.95
CA ASN A 658 -0.75 -20.93 -26.15
C ASN A 658 -1.35 -22.29 -25.78
N LEU A 659 -2.64 -22.34 -25.40
CA LEU A 659 -3.36 -23.59 -25.11
C LEU A 659 -3.49 -24.49 -26.34
N LYS A 660 -3.68 -23.90 -27.53
CA LYS A 660 -3.71 -24.63 -28.82
C LYS A 660 -2.34 -25.03 -29.35
N GLU A 661 -1.27 -24.39 -28.90
CA GLU A 661 0.12 -24.75 -29.22
C GLU A 661 0.69 -25.77 -28.22
N SER A 662 0.10 -25.90 -27.03
CA SER A 662 0.46 -26.88 -26.00
C SER A 662 -0.39 -28.17 -26.00
N ALA A 663 -1.49 -28.20 -26.76
CA ALA A 663 -2.35 -29.36 -27.00
C ALA A 663 -2.14 -29.86 -28.42
#